data_AF-A0A667YRB4-F1
#
_entry.id   AF-A0A667YRB4-F1
#
_cell.length_a   1.000
_cell.length_b   1.000
_cell.length_c   1.000
_cell.angle_alpha   90.00
_cell.angle_beta   90.00
_cell.angle_gamma   90.00
#
_symmetry.space_group_name_H-M   'P 1'
#
loop_
_entity.id
_entity.type
_entity.pdbx_description
1 polymer ?
#
loop_
_entity_poly.entity_id
_entity_poly.type
_entity_poly.pdbx_seq_one_letter_code
_entity_poly.pdbx_strand_id
1 'polypeptide(L)'
;MRKFIPRRQALRGPGYMFCGHSSSLSVTEELFLEAAEYGNIPEVRRMLEELPDLNINCVNYMGQSALQLAVANEHLDVTKLLLRKKDLARIGDALLLGISKGYIRIVEAILGHEAFTDSQRLTNSPGQAETHDDFFANDEDGTRFSHDITPIILASHCQEYEIVRILLMKGARIERPHDYFCQCTTCSEQQRLDSFSHSQSRINAYKGLASPAYLSLSNEDPVMAALELSNELAVLANIEKEFKNDYKKLSMQCKDFVVGLLDLCRNTEEVNAILNGDTELCKNSEASSRQSLIRLKLAIKYEVKKFVAHPNCQQQLLSIWYENLSGLRQQTTAVKILLALGVAVGLPILAFTYWIAPSSKLGKLMHGPFLKFVAHAASFMIFLCLLVLNAADRFEGTSLLPNMTAHDHPSQLFRMKTTPFTWMEILIISWIIGKIWAECKDIWIQDIREYVSEPWNLLDFGILAIFVTSFIARLMAFWHAYTAQCYVDKHYAQLSNMTLPSEIQYFQLARIDWMPSDPQLISEGLYAIAVVLSFSRIAYILPANESFGPLQISLGRTVKDIFKFLVIFITVFVAFMIGMFNLYSYYLGAKQNDAFTTVEESFKTLFWAIFGLSEVRSVVLNTDHKFIENTGYILYGVYNIIMVIVLLNMLIAMFNSSFQEIEDDADVEWKFARAKLWFSYFEHDGTLPVPFNLIPSPRSVIINVNSYFRLCLCWYFNFLCLKLYQQPCRKCVFTTQKIMNRLIKRYILKAQRDKDNDEVNEGELKEIKQDISSLRYELLERKRHNMDTLEELIGRLREVVGSLIRCYSV
;
A
#
# COMPACT_ATOMS: atom_id res chain seq x y z
N MET A 1 -34.03 -31.18 4.63
CA MET A 1 -33.39 -32.02 5.67
C MET A 1 -32.36 -32.93 5.00
N ARG A 2 -31.10 -32.49 4.88
CA ARG A 2 -29.98 -33.38 4.59
C ARG A 2 -29.33 -33.74 5.93
N LYS A 3 -29.44 -35.00 6.35
CA LYS A 3 -28.69 -35.52 7.50
C LYS A 3 -27.24 -35.67 7.05
N PHE A 4 -26.37 -34.77 7.47
CA PHE A 4 -24.92 -34.96 7.33
C PHE A 4 -24.35 -35.55 8.63
N ILE A 5 -23.62 -36.64 8.45
CA ILE A 5 -22.98 -37.47 9.47
C ILE A 5 -21.79 -36.70 10.05
N PRO A 6 -21.44 -36.85 11.36
CA PRO A 6 -20.33 -36.13 11.96
C PRO A 6 -19.00 -36.49 11.26
N ARG A 7 -18.06 -35.53 11.21
CA ARG A 7 -16.65 -35.76 10.86
C ARG A 7 -16.16 -37.05 11.54
N ARG A 8 -15.50 -37.96 10.81
CA ARG A 8 -14.67 -39.00 11.44
C ARG A 8 -13.69 -38.26 12.35
N GLN A 9 -13.86 -38.39 13.66
CA GLN A 9 -12.87 -37.91 14.63
C GLN A 9 -11.58 -38.66 14.33
N ALA A 10 -10.55 -37.93 13.90
CA ALA A 10 -9.19 -38.44 13.86
C ALA A 10 -8.76 -38.72 15.31
N LEU A 11 -8.99 -39.95 15.77
CA LEU A 11 -8.47 -40.46 17.04
C LEU A 11 -6.99 -40.75 16.87
N ARG A 12 -6.10 -39.76 17.06
CA ARG A 12 -4.69 -40.06 17.37
C ARG A 12 -4.10 -39.13 18.43
N GLY A 13 -3.77 -39.75 19.57
CA GLY A 13 -2.58 -39.42 20.33
C GLY A 13 -1.32 -40.06 19.70
N PRO A 14 -0.12 -39.74 20.21
CA PRO A 14 1.17 -40.02 19.57
C PRO A 14 1.58 -41.50 19.37
N GLY A 15 0.74 -42.47 19.77
CA GLY A 15 1.08 -43.91 19.77
C GLY A 15 0.66 -44.74 18.55
N TYR A 16 -0.04 -44.15 17.56
CA TYR A 16 -0.72 -44.93 16.52
C TYR A 16 0.17 -45.30 15.31
N MET A 17 1.40 -44.77 15.20
CA MET A 17 2.40 -45.29 14.25
C MET A 17 2.85 -46.74 14.57
N PHE A 18 2.54 -47.25 15.77
CA PHE A 18 2.96 -48.56 16.26
C PHE A 18 1.83 -49.59 16.41
N CYS A 19 0.58 -49.25 16.10
CA CYS A 19 -0.51 -50.23 16.04
C CYS A 19 -0.62 -50.77 14.61
N GLY A 20 -0.27 -52.05 14.44
CA GLY A 20 -0.25 -52.73 13.15
C GLY A 20 -1.59 -52.65 12.42
N HIS A 21 -1.52 -52.40 11.10
CA HIS A 21 -2.67 -52.56 10.21
C HIS A 21 -3.21 -54.00 10.26
N SER A 22 -4.53 -54.12 10.13
CA SER A 22 -5.33 -55.34 10.23
C SER A 22 -5.33 -56.25 8.99
N SER A 23 -4.38 -56.10 8.07
CA SER A 23 -4.16 -57.04 6.96
C SER A 23 -2.68 -57.06 6.58
N SER A 24 -1.99 -58.18 6.84
CA SER A 24 -0.64 -58.39 6.32
C SER A 24 -0.71 -58.42 4.79
N LEU A 25 0.04 -57.53 4.12
CA LEU A 25 0.25 -57.56 2.67
C LEU A 25 0.68 -58.97 2.26
N SER A 26 0.14 -59.47 1.15
CA SER A 26 0.67 -60.71 0.56
C SER A 26 2.06 -60.43 -0.01
N VAL A 27 2.93 -61.44 -0.01
CA VAL A 27 4.30 -61.32 -0.56
C VAL A 27 4.26 -60.87 -2.03
N THR A 28 3.21 -61.27 -2.76
CA THR A 28 2.95 -60.84 -4.13
C THR A 28 2.55 -59.37 -4.24
N GLU A 29 1.79 -58.82 -3.29
CA GLU A 29 1.45 -57.40 -3.26
C GLU A 29 2.65 -56.54 -2.86
N GLU A 30 3.49 -57.01 -1.95
CA GLU A 30 4.75 -56.34 -1.58
C GLU A 30 5.71 -56.25 -2.77
N LEU A 31 5.89 -57.37 -3.50
CA LEU A 31 6.69 -57.40 -4.72
C LEU A 31 6.12 -56.48 -5.81
N PHE A 32 4.79 -56.38 -5.92
CA PHE A 32 4.13 -55.47 -6.85
C PHE A 32 4.38 -54.00 -6.51
N LEU A 33 4.26 -53.63 -5.23
CA LEU A 33 4.53 -52.27 -4.76
C LEU A 33 6.01 -51.90 -4.94
N GLU A 34 6.93 -52.81 -4.63
CA GLU A 34 8.36 -52.63 -4.84
C GLU A 34 8.69 -52.46 -6.34
N ALA A 35 8.08 -53.29 -7.20
CA ALA A 35 8.23 -53.17 -8.65
C ALA A 35 7.70 -51.83 -9.19
N ALA A 36 6.59 -51.32 -8.65
CA ALA A 36 6.06 -50.00 -8.99
C ALA A 36 6.94 -48.85 -8.47
N GLU A 37 7.50 -48.98 -7.26
CA GLU A 37 8.37 -47.97 -6.65
C GLU A 37 9.69 -47.79 -7.40
N TYR A 38 10.34 -48.90 -7.80
CA TYR A 38 11.61 -48.88 -8.53
C TYR A 38 11.46 -48.77 -10.05
N GLY A 39 10.23 -48.73 -10.57
CA GLY A 39 10.00 -48.58 -12.00
C GLY A 39 10.29 -49.85 -12.81
N ASN A 40 10.10 -51.05 -12.24
CA ASN A 40 10.26 -52.31 -12.97
C ASN A 40 9.06 -52.58 -13.89
N ILE A 41 9.03 -51.89 -15.03
CA ILE A 41 7.97 -51.93 -16.04
C ILE A 41 7.56 -53.37 -16.45
N PRO A 42 8.48 -54.28 -16.82
CA PRO A 42 8.09 -55.60 -17.31
C PRO A 42 7.43 -56.45 -16.21
N GLU A 43 7.94 -56.36 -14.98
CA GLU A 43 7.37 -57.12 -13.86
C GLU A 43 5.98 -56.59 -13.50
N VAL A 44 5.80 -55.27 -13.45
CA VAL A 44 4.47 -54.66 -13.23
C VAL A 44 3.49 -55.07 -14.33
N ARG A 45 3.91 -55.05 -15.60
CA ARG A 45 3.08 -55.50 -16.73
C ARG A 45 2.69 -56.96 -16.60
N ARG A 46 3.68 -57.82 -16.31
CA ARG A 46 3.50 -59.27 -16.14
C ARG A 46 2.48 -59.56 -15.04
N MET A 47 2.64 -58.94 -13.88
CA MET A 47 1.73 -59.11 -12.75
C MET A 47 0.31 -58.60 -13.05
N LEU A 48 0.15 -57.51 -13.80
CA LEU A 48 -1.16 -56.96 -14.20
C LEU A 48 -1.90 -57.80 -15.26
N GLU A 49 -1.19 -58.60 -16.04
CA GLU A 49 -1.73 -59.45 -17.12
C GLU A 49 -1.92 -60.90 -16.68
N GLU A 50 -0.99 -61.46 -15.88
CA GLU A 50 -0.98 -62.87 -15.46
C GLU A 50 -1.77 -63.14 -14.17
N LEU A 51 -1.93 -62.16 -13.27
CA LEU A 51 -2.58 -62.34 -11.96
C LEU A 51 -3.94 -61.63 -11.91
N PRO A 52 -5.07 -62.34 -12.11
CA PRO A 52 -6.41 -61.75 -12.03
C PRO A 52 -6.87 -61.43 -10.60
N ASP A 53 -6.34 -62.12 -9.59
CA ASP A 53 -6.70 -61.93 -8.16
C ASP A 53 -5.87 -60.85 -7.45
N LEU A 54 -5.00 -60.14 -8.17
CA LEU A 54 -4.13 -59.11 -7.59
C LEU A 54 -4.94 -57.86 -7.21
N ASN A 55 -4.89 -57.48 -5.93
CA ASN A 55 -5.45 -56.20 -5.50
C ASN A 55 -4.56 -55.03 -5.96
N ILE A 56 -5.01 -54.33 -7.00
CA ILE A 56 -4.31 -53.16 -7.58
C ILE A 56 -4.26 -51.99 -6.57
N ASN A 57 -5.24 -51.90 -5.66
CA ASN A 57 -5.35 -50.85 -4.65
C ASN A 57 -4.70 -51.24 -3.32
N CYS A 58 -3.73 -52.17 -3.34
CA CYS A 58 -2.91 -52.46 -2.16
C CYS A 58 -2.13 -51.21 -1.72
N VAL A 59 -1.87 -51.13 -0.40
CA VAL A 59 -1.24 -49.97 0.24
C VAL A 59 -0.03 -50.40 1.05
N ASN A 60 1.04 -49.61 1.03
CA ASN A 60 2.24 -49.88 1.82
C ASN A 60 2.03 -49.56 3.31
N TYR A 61 3.08 -49.73 4.14
CA TYR A 61 3.04 -49.43 5.58
C TYR A 61 2.78 -47.95 5.91
N MET A 62 2.96 -47.04 4.94
CA MET A 62 2.60 -45.62 5.05
C MET A 62 1.22 -45.31 4.46
N GLY A 63 0.51 -46.31 3.97
CA GLY A 63 -0.81 -46.17 3.35
C GLY A 63 -0.80 -45.79 1.87
N GLN A 64 0.35 -45.75 1.17
CA GLN A 64 0.43 -45.30 -0.22
C GLN A 64 0.11 -46.43 -1.23
N SER A 65 -0.62 -46.10 -2.29
CA SER A 65 -0.94 -47.00 -3.40
C SER A 65 0.19 -47.11 -4.42
N ALA A 66 0.15 -48.17 -5.25
CA ALA A 66 1.10 -48.36 -6.35
C ALA A 66 1.15 -47.15 -7.31
N LEU A 67 0.00 -46.49 -7.55
CA LEU A 67 -0.08 -45.29 -8.38
C LEU A 67 0.61 -44.09 -7.72
N GLN A 68 0.37 -43.86 -6.42
CA GLN A 68 1.03 -42.77 -5.69
C GLN A 68 2.55 -42.97 -5.65
N LEU A 69 3.03 -44.20 -5.48
CA LEU A 69 4.46 -44.54 -5.51
C LEU A 69 5.08 -44.32 -6.90
N ALA A 70 4.41 -44.77 -7.96
CA ALA A 70 4.87 -44.55 -9.33
C ALA A 70 4.94 -43.05 -9.67
N VAL A 71 3.96 -42.26 -9.25
CA VAL A 71 3.94 -40.80 -9.45
C VAL A 71 4.98 -40.10 -8.59
N ALA A 72 5.23 -40.55 -7.35
CA ALA A 72 6.22 -39.95 -6.46
C ALA A 72 7.65 -39.99 -7.01
N ASN A 73 7.95 -41.02 -7.80
CA ASN A 73 9.28 -41.29 -8.38
C ASN A 73 9.38 -41.01 -9.89
N GLU A 74 8.40 -40.31 -10.46
CA GLU A 74 8.31 -39.95 -11.90
C GLU A 74 8.31 -41.14 -12.90
N HIS A 75 7.79 -42.31 -12.51
CA HIS A 75 7.70 -43.45 -13.42
C HIS A 75 6.52 -43.31 -14.40
N LEU A 76 6.71 -42.54 -15.48
CA LEU A 76 5.67 -42.24 -16.47
C LEU A 76 5.05 -43.50 -17.11
N ASP A 77 5.88 -44.47 -17.49
CA ASP A 77 5.39 -45.64 -18.22
C ASP A 77 4.68 -46.64 -17.30
N VAL A 78 5.16 -46.81 -16.06
CA VAL A 78 4.42 -47.54 -15.02
C VAL A 78 3.08 -46.87 -14.75
N THR A 79 3.06 -45.53 -14.62
CA THR A 79 1.83 -44.75 -14.41
C THR A 79 0.83 -44.97 -15.56
N LYS A 80 1.28 -44.94 -16.82
CA LYS A 80 0.43 -45.22 -17.98
C LYS A 80 -0.10 -46.66 -17.99
N LEU A 81 0.67 -47.64 -17.51
CA LEU A 81 0.22 -49.03 -17.42
C LEU A 81 -0.86 -49.19 -16.36
N LEU A 82 -0.66 -48.59 -15.19
CA LEU A 82 -1.64 -48.60 -14.10
C LEU A 82 -2.96 -47.93 -14.55
N LEU A 83 -2.87 -46.74 -15.16
CA LEU A 83 -4.03 -45.98 -15.64
C LEU A 83 -4.85 -46.67 -16.76
N ARG A 84 -4.39 -47.78 -17.34
CA ARG A 84 -5.21 -48.58 -18.28
C ARG A 84 -6.31 -49.38 -17.56
N LYS A 85 -6.15 -49.66 -16.27
CA LYS A 85 -7.14 -50.37 -15.46
C LYS A 85 -8.16 -49.36 -14.94
N LYS A 86 -9.45 -49.72 -15.01
CA LYS A 86 -10.56 -48.81 -14.68
C LYS A 86 -10.82 -48.66 -13.17
N ASP A 87 -10.44 -49.67 -12.38
CA ASP A 87 -10.79 -49.79 -10.96
C ASP A 87 -9.72 -49.24 -10.00
N LEU A 88 -9.16 -48.07 -10.31
CA LEU A 88 -8.15 -47.41 -9.48
C LEU A 88 -8.78 -46.47 -8.46
N ALA A 89 -8.42 -46.66 -7.19
CA ALA A 89 -8.71 -45.71 -6.11
C ALA A 89 -7.61 -44.63 -6.01
N ARG A 90 -7.89 -43.50 -5.35
CA ARG A 90 -6.91 -42.44 -5.02
C ARG A 90 -6.22 -41.74 -6.20
N ILE A 91 -6.84 -41.76 -7.38
CA ILE A 91 -6.33 -41.07 -8.58
C ILE A 91 -6.26 -39.55 -8.36
N GLY A 92 -7.19 -38.98 -7.57
CA GLY A 92 -7.21 -37.57 -7.22
C GLY A 92 -6.03 -37.14 -6.34
N ASP A 93 -5.62 -37.94 -5.36
CA ASP A 93 -4.42 -37.65 -4.56
C ASP A 93 -3.15 -37.80 -5.41
N ALA A 94 -3.07 -38.82 -6.27
CA ALA A 94 -1.97 -38.97 -7.22
C ALA A 94 -1.85 -37.76 -8.17
N LEU A 95 -2.98 -37.19 -8.60
CA LEU A 95 -2.99 -35.93 -9.37
C LEU A 95 -2.41 -34.77 -8.56
N LEU A 96 -2.86 -34.57 -7.31
CA LEU A 96 -2.35 -33.49 -6.45
C LEU A 96 -0.85 -33.66 -6.16
N LEU A 97 -0.38 -34.90 -6.00
CA LEU A 97 1.03 -35.21 -5.84
C LEU A 97 1.84 -34.87 -7.10
N GLY A 98 1.37 -35.26 -8.28
CA GLY A 98 2.02 -34.92 -9.56
C GLY A 98 2.09 -33.40 -9.79
N ILE A 99 1.04 -32.67 -9.41
CA ILE A 99 1.02 -31.20 -9.45
C ILE A 99 2.01 -30.59 -8.47
N SER A 100 2.07 -31.10 -7.23
CA SER A 100 3.00 -30.61 -6.21
C SER A 100 4.46 -30.80 -6.59
N LYS A 101 4.76 -31.80 -7.42
CA LYS A 101 6.12 -32.10 -7.90
C LYS A 101 6.47 -31.43 -9.23
N GLY A 102 5.48 -30.97 -9.99
CA GLY A 102 5.71 -30.34 -11.29
C GLY A 102 5.82 -31.32 -12.47
N TYR A 103 5.37 -32.57 -12.32
CA TYR A 103 5.48 -33.60 -13.35
C TYR A 103 4.44 -33.44 -14.46
N ILE A 104 4.74 -32.59 -15.44
CA ILE A 104 3.81 -32.20 -16.52
C ILE A 104 3.28 -33.42 -17.29
N ARG A 105 4.15 -34.33 -17.71
CA ARG A 105 3.76 -35.49 -18.53
C ARG A 105 2.88 -36.49 -17.79
N ILE A 106 3.12 -36.65 -16.49
CA ILE A 106 2.32 -37.51 -15.62
C ILE A 106 0.94 -36.88 -15.40
N VAL A 107 0.90 -35.58 -15.11
CA VAL A 107 -0.36 -34.85 -14.96
C VAL A 107 -1.21 -34.93 -16.23
N GLU A 108 -0.61 -34.79 -17.42
CA GLU A 108 -1.31 -34.98 -18.70
C GLU A 108 -1.86 -36.40 -18.86
N ALA A 109 -1.08 -37.42 -18.49
CA ALA A 109 -1.52 -38.81 -18.55
C ALA A 109 -2.70 -39.08 -17.60
N ILE A 110 -2.65 -38.56 -16.38
CA ILE A 110 -3.71 -38.69 -15.37
C ILE A 110 -4.98 -37.96 -15.84
N LEU A 111 -4.87 -36.73 -16.36
CA LEU A 111 -5.99 -35.95 -16.88
C LEU A 111 -6.59 -36.52 -18.19
N GLY A 112 -5.91 -37.47 -18.82
CA GLY A 112 -6.40 -38.26 -19.95
C GLY A 112 -7.30 -39.43 -19.56
N HIS A 113 -7.36 -39.79 -18.27
CA HIS A 113 -8.15 -40.92 -17.77
C HIS A 113 -9.67 -40.64 -17.78
N GLU A 114 -10.49 -41.67 -17.99
CA GLU A 114 -11.97 -41.56 -18.05
C GLU A 114 -12.56 -40.89 -16.79
N ALA A 115 -11.92 -41.06 -15.63
CA ALA A 115 -12.36 -40.51 -14.34
C ALA A 115 -12.35 -38.97 -14.25
N PHE A 116 -11.66 -38.28 -15.17
CA PHE A 116 -11.58 -36.81 -15.25
C PHE A 116 -12.31 -36.21 -16.46
N THR A 117 -13.16 -36.99 -17.13
CA THR A 117 -14.02 -36.48 -18.22
C THR A 117 -15.05 -35.48 -17.69
N ASP A 118 -15.54 -35.67 -16.47
CA ASP A 118 -16.42 -34.73 -15.78
C ASP A 118 -15.61 -33.58 -15.17
N SER A 119 -15.71 -32.39 -15.78
CA SER A 119 -15.04 -31.16 -15.29
C SER A 119 -15.41 -30.79 -13.85
N GLN A 120 -16.54 -31.28 -13.33
CA GLN A 120 -17.00 -31.01 -11.96
C GLN A 120 -16.03 -31.53 -10.88
N ARG A 121 -15.30 -32.63 -11.15
CA ARG A 121 -14.31 -33.18 -10.22
C ARG A 121 -13.04 -32.33 -10.11
N LEU A 122 -12.81 -31.45 -11.08
CA LEU A 122 -11.69 -30.50 -11.08
C LEU A 122 -12.06 -29.16 -10.43
N THR A 123 -13.35 -28.79 -10.45
CA THR A 123 -13.85 -27.53 -9.88
C THR A 123 -14.26 -27.68 -8.42
N ASN A 124 -14.87 -28.80 -8.04
CA ASN A 124 -15.37 -28.99 -6.68
C ASN A 124 -14.20 -29.27 -5.73
N SER A 125 -14.24 -28.62 -4.56
CA SER A 125 -13.29 -28.93 -3.50
C SER A 125 -13.52 -30.35 -2.96
N PRO A 126 -12.46 -31.06 -2.54
CA PRO A 126 -12.59 -32.37 -1.89
C PRO A 126 -13.60 -32.39 -0.73
N GLY A 127 -13.76 -31.28 -0.01
CA GLY A 127 -14.74 -31.15 1.07
C GLY A 127 -16.19 -30.90 0.63
N GLN A 128 -16.42 -30.44 -0.60
CA GLN A 128 -17.77 -30.22 -1.17
C GLN A 128 -18.20 -31.34 -2.12
N ALA A 129 -17.26 -32.15 -2.60
CA ALA A 129 -17.57 -33.36 -3.36
C ALA A 129 -18.26 -34.37 -2.43
N GLU A 130 -19.59 -34.39 -2.46
CA GLU A 130 -20.43 -35.41 -1.83
C GLU A 130 -20.16 -36.77 -2.48
N THR A 131 -19.06 -37.44 -2.14
CA THR A 131 -18.82 -38.82 -2.61
C THR A 131 -18.15 -39.64 -1.53
N HIS A 132 -18.76 -40.77 -1.19
CA HIS A 132 -18.24 -41.88 -0.40
C HIS A 132 -17.00 -42.56 -1.06
N ASP A 133 -16.32 -41.89 -1.99
CA ASP A 133 -15.26 -42.43 -2.81
C ASP A 133 -13.91 -41.91 -2.28
N ASP A 134 -12.95 -42.82 -2.06
CA ASP A 134 -11.57 -42.55 -1.65
C ASP A 134 -10.74 -41.86 -2.76
N PHE A 135 -11.34 -40.95 -3.52
CA PHE A 135 -10.76 -40.36 -4.73
C PHE A 135 -9.60 -39.41 -4.42
N PHE A 136 -9.76 -38.53 -3.42
CA PHE A 136 -8.73 -37.59 -2.95
C PHE A 136 -8.08 -38.01 -1.62
N ALA A 137 -8.47 -39.16 -1.05
CA ALA A 137 -7.91 -39.67 0.19
C ALA A 137 -6.45 -40.11 -0.03
N ASN A 138 -5.55 -39.72 0.87
CA ASN A 138 -4.18 -40.24 0.88
C ASN A 138 -4.16 -41.60 1.57
N ASP A 139 -4.77 -41.66 2.77
CA ASP A 139 -4.90 -42.84 3.64
C ASP A 139 -6.33 -42.93 4.19
N GLU A 140 -6.63 -43.93 5.03
CA GLU A 140 -7.95 -44.05 5.70
C GLU A 140 -8.29 -42.89 6.65
N ASP A 141 -7.27 -42.13 7.07
CA ASP A 141 -7.36 -41.05 8.07
C ASP A 141 -7.57 -39.65 7.45
N GLY A 142 -7.32 -39.44 6.15
CA GLY A 142 -7.54 -38.14 5.50
C GLY A 142 -6.83 -37.87 4.16
N THR A 143 -6.92 -36.61 3.70
CA THR A 143 -6.30 -36.10 2.46
C THR A 143 -4.92 -35.51 2.74
N ARG A 144 -4.00 -35.58 1.76
CA ARG A 144 -2.63 -35.04 1.88
C ARG A 144 -2.60 -33.53 2.08
N PHE A 145 -3.45 -32.83 1.32
CA PHE A 145 -3.61 -31.39 1.38
C PHE A 145 -4.92 -31.04 2.09
N SER A 146 -5.09 -29.78 2.49
CA SER A 146 -6.33 -29.34 3.09
C SER A 146 -7.50 -29.52 2.10
N HIS A 147 -8.66 -29.92 2.60
CA HIS A 147 -9.82 -30.38 1.80
C HIS A 147 -10.46 -29.29 0.92
N ASP A 148 -10.04 -28.05 1.09
CA ASP A 148 -10.41 -26.87 0.31
C ASP A 148 -9.52 -26.66 -0.94
N ILE A 149 -8.36 -27.31 -1.01
CA ILE A 149 -7.42 -27.16 -2.11
C ILE A 149 -7.90 -27.97 -3.32
N THR A 150 -8.24 -27.27 -4.40
CA THR A 150 -8.48 -27.86 -5.71
C THR A 150 -7.18 -28.01 -6.51
N PRO A 151 -7.13 -28.87 -7.53
CA PRO A 151 -5.93 -29.05 -8.37
C PRO A 151 -5.39 -27.74 -8.95
N ILE A 152 -6.27 -26.81 -9.35
CA ILE A 152 -5.87 -25.51 -9.90
C ILE A 152 -5.30 -24.56 -8.83
N ILE A 153 -5.80 -24.61 -7.59
CA ILE A 153 -5.24 -23.83 -6.47
C ILE A 153 -3.83 -24.33 -6.16
N LEU A 154 -3.64 -25.65 -6.06
CA LEU A 154 -2.33 -26.24 -5.80
C LEU A 154 -1.31 -25.92 -6.90
N ALA A 155 -1.70 -26.08 -8.17
CA ALA A 155 -0.84 -25.74 -9.31
C ALA A 155 -0.41 -24.27 -9.29
N SER A 156 -1.32 -23.38 -8.86
CA SER A 156 -1.06 -21.95 -8.71
C SER A 156 -0.10 -21.66 -7.54
N HIS A 157 -0.22 -22.39 -6.42
CA HIS A 157 0.69 -22.26 -5.28
C HIS A 157 2.12 -22.68 -5.63
N CYS A 158 2.28 -23.74 -6.42
CA CYS A 158 3.57 -24.24 -6.91
C CYS A 158 4.16 -23.40 -8.06
N GLN A 159 3.40 -22.44 -8.61
CA GLN A 159 3.81 -21.56 -9.71
C GLN A 159 4.16 -22.33 -11.01
N GLU A 160 3.47 -23.44 -11.27
CA GLU A 160 3.70 -24.27 -12.46
C GLU A 160 2.88 -23.78 -13.67
N TYR A 161 3.49 -22.96 -14.52
CA TYR A 161 2.81 -22.32 -15.66
C TYR A 161 2.15 -23.33 -16.63
N GLU A 162 2.82 -24.44 -16.93
CA GLU A 162 2.31 -25.42 -17.90
C GLU A 162 1.12 -26.21 -17.35
N ILE A 163 1.22 -26.66 -16.09
CA ILE A 163 0.14 -27.37 -15.40
C ILE A 163 -1.08 -26.46 -15.24
N VAL A 164 -0.88 -25.21 -14.81
CA VAL A 164 -1.95 -24.21 -14.73
C VAL A 164 -2.60 -24.03 -16.11
N ARG A 165 -1.83 -23.91 -17.19
CA ARG A 165 -2.37 -23.81 -18.55
C ARG A 165 -3.21 -25.03 -18.93
N ILE A 166 -2.73 -26.25 -18.67
CA ILE A 166 -3.47 -27.50 -18.97
C ILE A 166 -4.81 -27.53 -18.22
N LEU A 167 -4.79 -27.22 -16.93
CA LEU A 167 -6.00 -27.18 -16.10
C LEU A 167 -6.98 -26.09 -16.55
N LEU A 168 -6.47 -24.91 -16.93
CA LEU A 168 -7.28 -23.82 -17.47
C LEU A 168 -7.93 -24.20 -18.81
N MET A 169 -7.24 -24.97 -19.66
CA MET A 169 -7.78 -25.50 -20.93
C MET A 169 -8.88 -26.55 -20.71
N LYS A 170 -8.81 -27.30 -19.61
CA LYS A 170 -9.85 -28.26 -19.18
C LYS A 170 -11.05 -27.60 -18.48
N GLY A 171 -11.05 -26.26 -18.36
CA GLY A 171 -12.17 -25.48 -17.80
C GLY A 171 -12.11 -25.26 -16.29
N ALA A 172 -11.05 -25.71 -15.60
CA ALA A 172 -10.88 -25.42 -14.17
C ALA A 172 -10.54 -23.93 -13.99
N ARG A 173 -11.25 -23.23 -13.11
CA ARG A 173 -11.00 -21.83 -12.72
C ARG A 173 -11.14 -21.73 -11.21
N ILE A 174 -10.36 -20.85 -10.61
CA ILE A 174 -10.46 -20.56 -9.18
C ILE A 174 -11.67 -19.66 -8.96
N GLU A 175 -12.60 -20.09 -8.12
CA GLU A 175 -13.72 -19.26 -7.70
C GLU A 175 -13.23 -18.12 -6.80
N ARG A 176 -13.70 -16.90 -7.07
CA ARG A 176 -13.37 -15.78 -6.18
C ARG A 176 -14.12 -15.94 -4.86
N PRO A 177 -13.44 -15.83 -3.72
CA PRO A 177 -14.11 -15.89 -2.42
C PRO A 177 -15.10 -14.72 -2.29
N HIS A 178 -16.17 -14.94 -1.53
CA HIS A 178 -17.11 -13.89 -1.20
C HIS A 178 -16.47 -12.85 -0.27
N ASP A 179 -17.04 -11.64 -0.26
CA ASP A 179 -16.65 -10.59 0.67
C ASP A 179 -16.68 -11.10 2.13
N TYR A 180 -15.76 -10.60 2.96
CA TYR A 180 -15.59 -11.03 4.35
C TYR A 180 -16.90 -10.92 5.15
N PHE A 181 -17.68 -9.87 4.87
CA PHE A 181 -18.95 -9.59 5.56
C PHE A 181 -20.18 -10.19 4.86
N CYS A 182 -19.99 -11.07 3.88
CA CYS A 182 -21.10 -11.71 3.19
C CYS A 182 -21.94 -12.57 4.15
N GLN A 183 -23.27 -12.39 4.11
CA GLN A 183 -24.23 -13.11 4.96
C GLN A 183 -25.04 -14.15 4.18
N CYS A 184 -24.52 -14.67 3.07
CA CYS A 184 -25.22 -15.74 2.34
C CYS A 184 -25.32 -17.02 3.20
N THR A 185 -26.31 -17.85 2.92
CA THR A 185 -26.58 -19.07 3.68
C THR A 185 -25.37 -20.01 3.72
N THR A 186 -24.68 -20.17 2.59
CA THR A 186 -23.49 -21.03 2.47
C THR A 186 -22.32 -20.57 3.34
N CYS A 187 -21.97 -19.27 3.30
CA CYS A 187 -20.88 -18.73 4.13
C CYS A 187 -21.25 -18.77 5.61
N SER A 188 -22.50 -18.44 5.96
CA SER A 188 -22.95 -18.48 7.36
C SER A 188 -22.95 -19.89 7.93
N GLU A 189 -23.35 -20.89 7.15
CA GLU A 189 -23.30 -22.30 7.55
C GLU A 189 -21.85 -22.79 7.71
N GLN A 190 -20.97 -22.50 6.74
CA GLN A 190 -19.55 -22.88 6.83
C GLN A 190 -18.84 -22.24 8.03
N GLN A 191 -19.12 -20.96 8.31
CA GLN A 191 -18.55 -20.25 9.44
C GLN A 191 -19.05 -20.80 10.79
N ARG A 192 -20.33 -21.19 10.86
CA ARG A 192 -20.91 -21.82 12.08
C ARG A 192 -20.34 -23.21 12.35
N LEU A 193 -20.08 -23.97 11.29
CA LEU A 193 -19.53 -25.33 11.41
C LEU A 193 -18.05 -25.30 11.78
N ASP A 194 -17.25 -24.54 11.04
CA ASP A 194 -15.80 -24.44 11.24
C ASP A 194 -15.25 -23.11 10.70
N SER A 195 -15.18 -22.11 11.59
CA SER A 195 -14.65 -20.79 11.24
C SER A 195 -13.18 -20.82 10.82
N PHE A 196 -12.36 -21.70 11.41
CA PHE A 196 -10.93 -21.76 11.12
C PHE A 196 -10.70 -22.32 9.71
N SER A 197 -11.37 -23.42 9.38
CA SER A 197 -11.32 -24.00 8.03
C SER A 197 -11.86 -23.05 6.97
N HIS A 198 -12.89 -22.25 7.30
CA HIS A 198 -13.42 -21.24 6.39
C HIS A 198 -12.41 -20.11 6.11
N SER A 199 -11.71 -19.60 7.13
CA SER A 199 -10.62 -18.63 6.93
C SER A 199 -9.44 -19.23 6.15
N GLN A 200 -9.09 -20.49 6.42
CA GLN A 200 -8.01 -21.18 5.72
C GLN A 200 -8.34 -21.38 4.22
N SER A 201 -9.59 -21.73 3.91
CA SER A 201 -10.06 -21.85 2.53
C SER A 201 -9.98 -20.54 1.76
N ARG A 202 -10.39 -19.45 2.41
CA ARG A 202 -10.31 -18.10 1.83
C ARG A 202 -8.88 -17.70 1.49
N ILE A 203 -7.94 -17.87 2.43
CA ILE A 203 -6.54 -17.49 2.19
C ILE A 203 -5.89 -18.39 1.13
N ASN A 204 -6.22 -19.68 1.09
CA ASN A 204 -5.73 -20.60 0.06
C ASN A 204 -6.25 -20.22 -1.34
N ALA A 205 -7.52 -19.81 -1.47
CA ALA A 205 -8.08 -19.29 -2.70
C ALA A 205 -7.37 -18.00 -3.14
N TYR A 206 -7.18 -17.04 -2.23
CA TYR A 206 -6.45 -15.81 -2.52
C TYR A 206 -4.99 -16.06 -2.90
N LYS A 207 -4.31 -17.01 -2.25
CA LYS A 207 -2.95 -17.42 -2.60
C LYS A 207 -2.86 -18.02 -4.01
N GLY A 208 -3.90 -18.73 -4.45
CA GLY A 208 -4.02 -19.19 -5.84
C GLY A 208 -4.22 -18.02 -6.81
N LEU A 209 -5.16 -17.12 -6.52
CA LEU A 209 -5.48 -15.94 -7.36
C LEU A 209 -4.32 -14.95 -7.48
N ALA A 210 -3.55 -14.77 -6.41
CA ALA A 210 -2.42 -13.85 -6.33
C ALA A 210 -1.15 -14.37 -7.02
N SER A 211 -1.14 -15.65 -7.42
CA SER A 211 0.03 -16.25 -8.05
C SER A 211 0.31 -15.65 -9.44
N PRO A 212 1.59 -15.39 -9.80
CA PRO A 212 1.97 -14.91 -11.13
C PRO A 212 1.55 -15.85 -12.26
N ALA A 213 1.57 -17.18 -12.02
CA ALA A 213 1.15 -18.18 -12.97
C ALA A 213 -0.34 -18.05 -13.33
N TYR A 214 -1.20 -17.91 -12.32
CA TYR A 214 -2.63 -17.73 -12.55
C TYR A 214 -2.93 -16.37 -13.18
N LEU A 215 -2.38 -15.28 -12.62
CA LEU A 215 -2.62 -13.91 -13.11
C LEU A 215 -2.25 -13.72 -14.58
N SER A 216 -1.14 -14.32 -15.01
CA SER A 216 -0.63 -14.20 -16.39
C SER A 216 -1.44 -14.99 -17.43
N LEU A 217 -2.06 -16.11 -17.03
CA LEU A 217 -2.73 -17.04 -17.95
C LEU A 217 -4.27 -16.91 -17.93
N SER A 218 -4.86 -16.45 -16.82
CA SER A 218 -6.32 -16.42 -16.67
C SER A 218 -6.97 -15.13 -17.17
N ASN A 219 -6.26 -13.99 -17.07
CA ASN A 219 -6.82 -12.65 -17.26
C ASN A 219 -6.39 -12.05 -18.61
N GLU A 220 -7.30 -11.31 -19.25
CA GLU A 220 -6.98 -10.58 -20.48
C GLU A 220 -6.06 -9.37 -20.21
N ASP A 221 -6.29 -8.67 -19.09
CA ASP A 221 -5.44 -7.59 -18.59
C ASP A 221 -4.87 -7.96 -17.21
N PRO A 222 -3.67 -8.57 -17.16
CA PRO A 222 -3.09 -9.04 -15.91
C PRO A 222 -2.64 -7.89 -15.01
N VAL A 223 -2.31 -6.72 -15.58
CA VAL A 223 -1.82 -5.56 -14.80
C VAL A 223 -2.96 -4.97 -13.99
N MET A 224 -4.12 -4.73 -14.60
CA MET A 224 -5.29 -4.21 -13.87
C MET A 224 -5.76 -5.20 -12.80
N ALA A 225 -5.88 -6.48 -13.15
CA ALA A 225 -6.30 -7.53 -12.21
C ALA A 225 -5.37 -7.64 -11.01
N ALA A 226 -4.04 -7.57 -11.21
CA ALA A 226 -3.06 -7.59 -10.13
C ALA A 226 -3.13 -6.34 -9.25
N LEU A 227 -3.34 -5.15 -9.83
CA LEU A 227 -3.49 -3.91 -9.06
C LEU A 227 -4.73 -3.95 -8.17
N GLU A 228 -5.89 -4.33 -8.70
CA GLU A 228 -7.13 -4.47 -7.92
C GLU A 228 -7.00 -5.52 -6.82
N LEU A 229 -6.48 -6.70 -7.15
CA LEU A 229 -6.29 -7.79 -6.19
C LEU A 229 -5.29 -7.38 -5.08
N SER A 230 -4.22 -6.65 -5.41
CA SER A 230 -3.25 -6.18 -4.42
C SER A 230 -3.89 -5.25 -3.39
N ASN A 231 -4.83 -4.40 -3.81
CA ASN A 231 -5.57 -3.49 -2.93
C ASN A 231 -6.60 -4.26 -2.09
N GLU A 232 -7.34 -5.20 -2.68
CA GLU A 232 -8.26 -6.07 -1.97
C GLU A 232 -7.55 -6.83 -0.83
N LEU A 233 -6.40 -7.44 -1.12
CA LEU A 233 -5.57 -8.12 -0.12
C LEU A 233 -5.04 -7.18 0.96
N ALA A 234 -4.69 -5.93 0.60
CA ALA A 234 -4.23 -4.94 1.57
C ALA A 234 -5.35 -4.48 2.51
N VAL A 235 -6.58 -4.39 2.02
CA VAL A 235 -7.78 -4.10 2.84
C VAL A 235 -8.07 -5.29 3.76
N LEU A 236 -8.06 -6.52 3.23
CA LEU A 236 -8.27 -7.74 4.02
C LEU A 236 -7.22 -7.92 5.12
N ALA A 237 -5.96 -7.57 4.87
CA ALA A 237 -4.90 -7.59 5.89
C ALA A 237 -5.17 -6.68 7.09
N ASN A 238 -6.03 -5.66 6.94
CA ASN A 238 -6.44 -4.80 8.04
C ASN A 238 -7.71 -5.29 8.74
N ILE A 239 -8.53 -6.09 8.05
CA ILE A 239 -9.75 -6.71 8.60
C ILE A 239 -9.39 -7.97 9.40
N GLU A 240 -8.65 -8.91 8.79
CA GLU A 240 -8.17 -10.14 9.43
C GLU A 240 -6.77 -9.91 10.01
N LYS A 241 -6.69 -9.81 11.34
CA LYS A 241 -5.42 -9.50 12.02
C LYS A 241 -4.53 -10.72 12.17
N GLU A 242 -5.12 -11.91 12.25
CA GLU A 242 -4.46 -13.19 12.49
C GLU A 242 -3.56 -13.56 11.29
N PHE A 243 -4.07 -13.42 10.07
CA PHE A 243 -3.34 -13.71 8.82
C PHE A 243 -2.78 -12.47 8.12
N LYS A 244 -2.64 -11.36 8.85
CA LYS A 244 -2.21 -10.07 8.30
C LYS A 244 -0.90 -10.14 7.51
N ASN A 245 0.06 -10.92 8.01
CA ASN A 245 1.37 -11.06 7.36
C ASN A 245 1.28 -11.81 6.03
N ASP A 246 0.44 -12.85 5.96
CA ASP A 246 0.22 -13.62 4.74
C ASP A 246 -0.49 -12.79 3.68
N TYR A 247 -1.55 -12.07 4.03
CA TYR A 247 -2.21 -11.14 3.10
C TYR A 247 -1.27 -10.05 2.59
N LYS A 248 -0.41 -9.49 3.46
CA LYS A 248 0.62 -8.54 3.05
C LYS A 248 1.62 -9.16 2.08
N LYS A 249 2.07 -10.39 2.33
CA LYS A 249 2.98 -11.12 1.43
C LYS A 249 2.35 -11.36 0.07
N LEU A 250 1.08 -11.78 0.02
CA LEU A 250 0.34 -11.96 -1.24
C LEU A 250 0.11 -10.64 -1.98
N SER A 251 -0.25 -9.57 -1.26
CA SER A 251 -0.37 -8.23 -1.84
C SER A 251 0.96 -7.78 -2.44
N MET A 252 2.09 -8.01 -1.74
CA MET A 252 3.41 -7.68 -2.25
C MET A 252 3.78 -8.52 -3.49
N GLN A 253 3.44 -9.81 -3.51
CA GLN A 253 3.62 -10.69 -4.67
C GLN A 253 2.88 -10.16 -5.91
N CYS A 254 1.64 -9.69 -5.77
CA CYS A 254 0.91 -9.04 -6.87
C CYS A 254 1.58 -7.74 -7.32
N LYS A 255 2.09 -6.93 -6.37
CA LYS A 255 2.81 -5.68 -6.69
C LYS A 255 4.12 -5.96 -7.44
N ASP A 256 4.90 -6.93 -6.97
CA ASP A 256 6.17 -7.33 -7.59
C ASP A 256 5.96 -7.95 -8.98
N PHE A 257 4.86 -8.69 -9.19
CA PHE A 257 4.46 -9.17 -10.52
C PHE A 257 4.28 -8.03 -11.53
N VAL A 258 3.58 -6.96 -11.14
CA VAL A 258 3.36 -5.79 -12.01
C VAL A 258 4.67 -5.05 -12.31
N VAL A 259 5.57 -4.96 -11.32
CA VAL A 259 6.93 -4.41 -11.50
C VAL A 259 7.72 -5.27 -12.48
N GLY A 260 7.73 -6.59 -12.29
CA GLY A 260 8.44 -7.52 -13.17
C GLY A 260 7.94 -7.50 -14.63
N LEU A 261 6.66 -7.21 -14.86
CA LEU A 261 6.14 -6.97 -16.21
C LEU A 261 6.68 -5.66 -16.84
N LEU A 262 6.82 -4.61 -16.04
CA LEU A 262 7.35 -3.31 -16.48
C LEU A 262 8.86 -3.36 -16.77
N ASP A 263 9.61 -4.18 -16.03
CA ASP A 263 11.04 -4.43 -16.26
C ASP A 263 11.31 -5.04 -17.65
N LEU A 264 10.35 -5.79 -18.19
CA LEU A 264 10.45 -6.51 -19.47
C LEU A 264 10.10 -5.66 -20.69
N CYS A 265 9.61 -4.43 -20.48
CA CYS A 265 9.35 -3.49 -21.55
C CYS A 265 10.65 -3.03 -22.20
N ARG A 266 10.70 -3.06 -23.53
CA ARG A 266 11.88 -2.65 -24.32
C ARG A 266 11.67 -1.34 -25.05
N ASN A 267 10.42 -1.01 -25.36
CA ASN A 267 10.07 0.17 -26.16
C ASN A 267 9.16 1.11 -25.36
N THR A 268 9.22 2.41 -25.68
CA THR A 268 8.33 3.43 -25.08
C THR A 268 6.85 3.15 -25.36
N GLU A 269 6.52 2.53 -26.50
CA GLU A 269 5.15 2.09 -26.81
C GLU A 269 4.66 1.00 -25.85
N GLU A 270 5.52 0.03 -25.51
CA GLU A 270 5.19 -1.03 -24.54
C GLU A 270 4.98 -0.41 -23.14
N VAL A 271 5.84 0.53 -22.73
CA VAL A 271 5.71 1.26 -21.45
C VAL A 271 4.42 2.08 -21.42
N ASN A 272 4.12 2.83 -22.48
CA ASN A 272 2.91 3.65 -22.55
C ASN A 272 1.64 2.80 -22.54
N ALA A 273 1.66 1.62 -23.17
CA ALA A 273 0.57 0.66 -23.11
C ALA A 273 0.32 0.16 -21.68
N ILE A 274 1.38 -0.09 -20.90
CA ILE A 274 1.24 -0.46 -19.48
C ILE A 274 0.70 0.70 -18.64
N LEU A 275 1.23 1.92 -18.81
CA LEU A 275 0.91 3.08 -17.95
C LEU A 275 -0.46 3.72 -18.24
N ASN A 276 -0.89 3.74 -19.49
CA ASN A 276 -2.15 4.37 -19.91
C ASN A 276 -3.30 3.37 -20.03
N GLY A 277 -3.01 2.08 -20.30
CA GLY A 277 -4.01 1.07 -20.62
C GLY A 277 -4.78 1.36 -21.91
N ASP A 278 -5.93 0.70 -22.09
CA ASP A 278 -6.84 0.89 -23.25
C ASP A 278 -7.59 2.23 -23.15
N THR A 279 -6.87 3.33 -23.37
CA THR A 279 -7.38 4.70 -23.25
C THR A 279 -7.83 5.27 -24.59
N GLU A 280 -8.99 4.83 -25.05
CA GLU A 280 -9.74 5.56 -26.11
C GLU A 280 -11.23 5.77 -25.76
N LEU A 281 -11.73 5.27 -24.63
CA LEU A 281 -13.13 5.54 -24.22
C LEU A 281 -13.43 7.02 -23.90
N CYS A 282 -12.41 7.89 -23.84
CA CYS A 282 -12.53 9.31 -23.48
C CYS A 282 -11.91 10.28 -24.50
N LYS A 283 -11.96 10.00 -25.81
CA LYS A 283 -11.47 10.95 -26.84
C LYS A 283 -12.48 12.02 -27.32
N ASN A 284 -13.65 12.16 -26.70
CA ASN A 284 -14.69 13.10 -27.17
C ASN A 284 -14.75 14.43 -26.42
N SER A 285 -13.62 14.97 -25.97
CA SER A 285 -13.57 16.39 -25.60
C SER A 285 -12.25 16.99 -26.10
N GLU A 286 -12.34 18.03 -26.94
CA GLU A 286 -11.22 18.78 -27.54
C GLU A 286 -10.36 19.57 -26.51
N ALA A 287 -10.18 19.04 -25.30
CA ALA A 287 -9.25 19.54 -24.29
C ALA A 287 -7.98 18.67 -24.28
N SER A 288 -7.05 19.01 -25.16
CA SER A 288 -5.61 18.70 -25.17
C SER A 288 -5.11 17.39 -24.55
N SER A 289 -4.77 16.43 -25.41
CA SER A 289 -3.40 15.93 -25.61
C SER A 289 -2.47 15.60 -24.42
N ARG A 290 -2.97 15.25 -23.24
CA ARG A 290 -2.16 14.51 -22.25
C ARG A 290 -2.84 13.19 -21.95
N GLN A 291 -2.17 12.12 -22.36
CA GLN A 291 -2.52 10.73 -22.10
C GLN A 291 -2.99 10.61 -20.64
N SER A 292 -4.25 10.25 -20.44
CA SER A 292 -4.77 10.02 -19.10
C SER A 292 -4.01 8.81 -18.53
N LEU A 293 -3.03 9.08 -17.67
CA LEU A 293 -2.21 8.09 -16.95
C LEU A 293 -3.09 7.34 -15.92
N ILE A 294 -4.16 6.68 -16.37
CA ILE A 294 -5.22 6.13 -15.52
C ILE A 294 -4.66 5.04 -14.62
N ARG A 295 -3.90 4.08 -15.19
CA ARG A 295 -3.31 3.00 -14.40
C ARG A 295 -2.24 3.51 -13.45
N LEU A 296 -1.50 4.57 -13.82
CA LEU A 296 -0.54 5.17 -12.91
C LEU A 296 -1.23 5.96 -11.77
N LYS A 297 -2.33 6.67 -12.04
CA LYS A 297 -3.17 7.31 -11.01
C LYS A 297 -3.76 6.25 -10.07
N LEU A 298 -4.19 5.10 -10.62
CA LEU A 298 -4.66 3.96 -9.85
C LEU A 298 -3.53 3.32 -9.01
N ALA A 299 -2.34 3.16 -9.57
CA ALA A 299 -1.19 2.62 -8.87
C ALA A 299 -0.73 3.53 -7.71
N ILE A 300 -0.89 4.85 -7.86
CA ILE A 300 -0.69 5.80 -6.76
C ILE A 300 -1.78 5.64 -5.69
N LYS A 301 -3.04 5.50 -6.09
CA LYS A 301 -4.17 5.26 -5.17
C LYS A 301 -4.01 3.97 -4.37
N TYR A 302 -3.48 2.91 -4.98
CA TYR A 302 -3.22 1.61 -4.32
C TYR A 302 -1.83 1.51 -3.67
N GLU A 303 -1.08 2.61 -3.59
CA GLU A 303 0.25 2.68 -2.99
C GLU A 303 1.22 1.59 -3.51
N VAL A 304 1.28 1.41 -4.83
CA VAL A 304 2.22 0.48 -5.49
C VAL A 304 3.55 1.18 -5.73
N LYS A 305 4.31 1.39 -4.65
CA LYS A 305 5.51 2.24 -4.62
C LYS A 305 6.59 1.85 -5.64
N LYS A 306 6.99 0.57 -5.67
CA LYS A 306 8.04 0.05 -6.58
C LYS A 306 7.70 0.26 -8.06
N PHE A 307 6.42 0.09 -8.44
CA PHE A 307 5.97 0.31 -9.82
C PHE A 307 6.15 1.76 -10.26
N VAL A 308 5.76 2.71 -9.40
CA VAL A 308 5.92 4.14 -9.69
C VAL A 308 7.39 4.55 -9.67
N ALA A 309 8.18 4.01 -8.74
CA ALA A 309 9.61 4.29 -8.61
C ALA A 309 10.47 3.67 -9.71
N HIS A 310 9.91 2.73 -10.50
CA HIS A 310 10.63 2.03 -11.55
C HIS A 310 11.27 3.01 -12.57
N PRO A 311 12.53 2.81 -13.00
CA PRO A 311 13.23 3.72 -13.90
C PRO A 311 12.47 4.05 -15.19
N ASN A 312 11.84 3.06 -15.84
CA ASN A 312 11.07 3.28 -17.07
C ASN A 312 9.85 4.19 -16.83
N CYS A 313 9.18 4.04 -15.68
CA CYS A 313 8.04 4.89 -15.30
C CYS A 313 8.53 6.31 -14.99
N GLN A 314 9.61 6.44 -14.21
CA GLN A 314 10.20 7.73 -13.85
C GLN A 314 10.69 8.50 -15.07
N GLN A 315 11.26 7.82 -16.07
CA GLN A 315 11.67 8.45 -17.33
C GLN A 315 10.48 9.03 -18.10
N GLN A 316 9.34 8.32 -18.12
CA GLN A 316 8.11 8.80 -18.75
C GLN A 316 7.49 9.96 -17.96
N LEU A 317 7.53 9.92 -16.63
CA LEU A 317 7.08 11.06 -15.82
C LEU A 317 7.96 12.30 -16.00
N LEU A 318 9.27 12.11 -16.10
CA LEU A 318 10.23 13.17 -16.39
C LEU A 318 10.02 13.80 -17.77
N SER A 319 9.66 13.01 -18.79
CA SER A 319 9.39 13.53 -20.14
C SER A 319 8.14 14.42 -20.14
N ILE A 320 7.10 14.05 -19.38
CA ILE A 320 5.88 14.86 -19.20
C ILE A 320 6.16 16.10 -18.36
N TRP A 321 6.96 15.97 -17.30
CA TRP A 321 7.31 17.08 -16.40
C TRP A 321 8.06 18.22 -17.11
N TYR A 322 8.99 17.88 -18.02
CA TYR A 322 9.79 18.83 -18.79
C TYR A 322 9.31 19.02 -20.26
N GLU A 323 8.08 18.64 -20.60
CA GLU A 323 7.56 18.60 -22.00
C GLU A 323 7.88 19.87 -22.82
N ASN A 324 7.69 21.06 -22.23
CA ASN A 324 7.93 22.36 -22.89
C ASN A 324 9.35 22.92 -22.69
N LEU A 325 10.19 22.27 -21.86
CA LEU A 325 11.50 22.75 -21.40
C LEU A 325 12.54 21.61 -21.45
N SER A 326 12.65 20.95 -22.61
CA SER A 326 13.56 19.80 -22.80
C SER A 326 15.03 20.15 -22.48
N GLY A 327 15.47 21.36 -22.84
CA GLY A 327 16.82 21.85 -22.57
C GLY A 327 17.15 22.03 -21.09
N LEU A 328 16.16 22.23 -20.22
CA LEU A 328 16.36 22.46 -18.78
C LEU A 328 16.67 21.17 -18.01
N ARG A 329 16.27 20.02 -18.55
CA ARG A 329 16.45 18.71 -17.91
C ARG A 329 17.92 18.42 -17.58
N GLN A 330 18.82 18.74 -18.50
CA GLN A 330 20.26 18.48 -18.39
C GLN A 330 21.07 19.63 -17.77
N GLN A 331 20.43 20.74 -17.40
CA GLN A 331 21.14 21.90 -16.85
C GLN A 331 21.58 21.71 -15.40
N THR A 332 22.61 22.45 -15.02
CA THR A 332 23.13 22.49 -13.65
C THR A 332 22.09 23.05 -12.68
N THR A 333 22.24 22.71 -11.40
CA THR A 333 21.39 23.22 -10.32
C THR A 333 21.41 24.75 -10.25
N ALA A 334 22.55 25.38 -10.52
CA ALA A 334 22.69 26.84 -10.56
C ALA A 334 21.77 27.50 -11.61
N VAL A 335 21.70 26.94 -12.82
CA VAL A 335 20.80 27.45 -13.87
C VAL A 335 19.33 27.28 -13.47
N LYS A 336 18.98 26.16 -12.81
CA LYS A 336 17.63 25.92 -12.31
C LYS A 336 17.24 26.92 -11.20
N ILE A 337 18.17 27.23 -10.29
CA ILE A 337 17.98 28.24 -9.25
C ILE A 337 17.82 29.63 -9.87
N LEU A 338 18.66 29.99 -10.85
CA LEU A 338 18.57 31.27 -11.55
C LEU A 338 17.21 31.40 -12.27
N LEU A 339 16.74 30.34 -12.92
CA LEU A 339 15.42 30.31 -13.53
C LEU A 339 14.32 30.49 -12.48
N ALA A 340 14.39 29.79 -11.34
CA ALA A 340 13.42 29.93 -10.26
C ALA A 340 13.37 31.36 -9.69
N LEU A 341 14.54 31.99 -9.51
CA LEU A 341 14.64 33.38 -9.10
C LEU A 341 14.04 34.33 -10.15
N GLY A 342 14.32 34.11 -11.44
CA GLY A 342 13.74 34.87 -12.54
C GLY A 342 12.21 34.76 -12.60
N VAL A 343 11.66 33.56 -12.36
CA VAL A 343 10.22 33.32 -12.27
C VAL A 343 9.62 34.00 -11.05
N ALA A 344 10.31 34.00 -9.91
CA ALA A 344 9.85 34.67 -8.69
C ALA A 344 9.72 36.19 -8.88
N VAL A 345 10.73 36.83 -9.46
CA VAL A 345 10.70 38.28 -9.76
C VAL A 345 9.66 38.58 -10.86
N GLY A 346 9.59 37.73 -11.90
CA GLY A 346 8.68 37.90 -13.03
C GLY A 346 7.24 37.46 -12.78
N LEU A 347 6.89 36.97 -11.58
CA LEU A 347 5.61 36.32 -11.30
C LEU A 347 4.38 37.20 -11.63
N PRO A 348 4.34 38.51 -11.29
CA PRO A 348 3.21 39.37 -11.62
C PRO A 348 3.01 39.51 -13.14
N ILE A 349 4.11 39.58 -13.90
CA ILE A 349 4.10 39.71 -15.36
C ILE A 349 3.61 38.40 -15.99
N LEU A 350 4.09 37.26 -15.49
CA LEU A 350 3.67 35.93 -15.95
C LEU A 350 2.17 35.67 -15.69
N ALA A 351 1.67 36.07 -14.51
CA ALA A 351 0.25 35.96 -14.20
C ALA A 351 -0.62 36.84 -15.11
N PHE A 352 -0.20 38.09 -15.32
CA PHE A 352 -0.92 39.04 -16.19
C PHE A 352 -0.95 38.60 -17.65
N THR A 353 0.18 38.14 -18.18
CA THR A 353 0.27 37.62 -19.57
C THR A 353 -0.58 36.37 -19.77
N TYR A 354 -0.63 35.47 -18.79
CA TYR A 354 -1.51 34.30 -18.83
C TYR A 354 -3.00 34.69 -18.81
N TRP A 355 -3.37 35.72 -18.04
CA TRP A 355 -4.74 36.21 -17.95
C TRP A 355 -5.24 36.83 -19.26
N ILE A 356 -4.40 37.61 -19.95
CA ILE A 356 -4.75 38.28 -21.22
C ILE A 356 -4.70 37.32 -22.41
N ALA A 357 -3.64 36.51 -22.51
CA ALA A 357 -3.36 35.70 -23.70
C ALA A 357 -2.84 34.31 -23.33
N PRO A 358 -3.72 33.39 -22.86
CA PRO A 358 -3.32 32.05 -22.45
C PRO A 358 -2.76 31.19 -23.59
N SER A 359 -3.12 31.50 -24.84
CA SER A 359 -2.64 30.81 -26.05
C SER A 359 -1.27 31.29 -26.55
N SER A 360 -0.70 32.32 -25.92
CA SER A 360 0.64 32.84 -26.25
C SER A 360 1.74 31.81 -25.99
N LYS A 361 2.94 32.02 -26.55
CA LYS A 361 4.11 31.13 -26.28
C LYS A 361 4.43 31.05 -24.78
N LEU A 362 4.34 32.18 -24.06
CA LEU A 362 4.52 32.24 -22.61
C LEU A 362 3.37 31.57 -21.85
N GLY A 363 2.12 31.71 -22.32
CA GLY A 363 0.97 31.01 -21.75
C GLY A 363 1.08 29.49 -21.88
N LYS A 364 1.48 28.98 -23.06
CA LYS A 364 1.80 27.56 -23.27
C LYS A 364 2.96 27.09 -22.40
N LEU A 365 3.96 27.95 -22.16
CA LEU A 365 5.07 27.65 -21.25
C LEU A 365 4.58 27.53 -19.80
N MET A 366 3.73 28.45 -19.32
CA MET A 366 3.11 28.42 -17.98
C MET A 366 2.18 27.22 -17.77
N HIS A 367 1.61 26.65 -18.83
CA HIS A 367 0.90 25.38 -18.75
C HIS A 367 1.82 24.16 -18.47
N GLY A 368 3.13 24.32 -18.59
CA GLY A 368 4.12 23.28 -18.26
C GLY A 368 4.13 22.94 -16.76
N PRO A 369 4.12 21.64 -16.36
CA PRO A 369 4.02 21.22 -14.96
C PRO A 369 5.15 21.79 -14.10
N PHE A 370 6.38 21.75 -14.60
CA PHE A 370 7.54 22.29 -13.91
C PHE A 370 7.40 23.79 -13.62
N LEU A 371 6.95 24.58 -14.60
CA LEU A 371 6.84 26.02 -14.41
C LEU A 371 5.69 26.39 -13.46
N LYS A 372 4.58 25.64 -13.48
CA LYS A 372 3.53 25.76 -12.45
C LYS A 372 4.10 25.54 -11.05
N PHE A 373 4.84 24.45 -10.86
CA PHE A 373 5.44 24.14 -9.56
C PHE A 373 6.38 25.25 -9.08
N VAL A 374 7.29 25.72 -9.95
CA VAL A 374 8.21 26.82 -9.63
C VAL A 374 7.45 28.10 -9.30
N ALA A 375 6.40 28.44 -10.04
CA ALA A 375 5.58 29.62 -9.79
C ALA A 375 4.83 29.55 -8.44
N HIS A 376 4.27 28.39 -8.11
CA HIS A 376 3.62 28.14 -6.80
C HIS A 376 4.63 28.19 -5.64
N ALA A 377 5.80 27.57 -5.81
CA ALA A 377 6.88 27.63 -4.82
C ALA A 377 7.40 29.06 -4.63
N ALA A 378 7.61 29.80 -5.72
CA ALA A 378 8.06 31.18 -5.68
C ALA A 378 7.04 32.10 -4.97
N SER A 379 5.75 31.97 -5.28
CA SER A 379 4.68 32.68 -4.59
C SER A 379 4.70 32.43 -3.08
N PHE A 380 4.89 31.18 -2.67
CA PHE A 380 4.97 30.81 -1.25
C PHE A 380 6.22 31.41 -0.58
N MET A 381 7.38 31.42 -1.26
CA MET A 381 8.58 32.08 -0.74
C MET A 381 8.41 33.60 -0.61
N ILE A 382 7.70 34.24 -1.56
CA ILE A 382 7.34 35.65 -1.46
C ILE A 382 6.42 35.89 -0.26
N PHE A 383 5.44 35.01 -0.02
CA PHE A 383 4.58 35.09 1.16
C PHE A 383 5.38 35.03 2.48
N LEU A 384 6.32 34.10 2.61
CA LEU A 384 7.19 34.04 3.80
C LEU A 384 8.06 35.30 3.94
N CYS A 385 8.58 35.82 2.82
CA CYS A 385 9.31 37.08 2.82
C CYS A 385 8.43 38.25 3.29
N LEU A 386 7.17 38.32 2.84
CA LEU A 386 6.21 39.34 3.30
C LEU A 386 5.95 39.25 4.81
N LEU A 387 5.86 38.04 5.39
CA LEU A 387 5.71 37.87 6.84
C LEU A 387 6.93 38.42 7.60
N VAL A 388 8.15 38.18 7.10
CA VAL A 388 9.39 38.70 7.67
C VAL A 388 9.45 40.22 7.53
N LEU A 389 9.11 40.76 6.35
CA LEU A 389 9.10 42.19 6.09
C LEU A 389 8.06 42.94 6.96
N ASN A 390 6.91 42.33 7.26
CA ASN A 390 5.93 42.92 8.19
C ASN A 390 6.48 43.08 9.62
N ALA A 391 7.51 42.31 9.99
CA ALA A 391 8.20 42.45 11.27
C ALA A 391 9.46 43.35 11.20
N ALA A 392 9.94 43.69 9.99
CA ALA A 392 11.24 44.31 9.77
C ALA A 392 11.38 45.70 10.41
N ASP A 393 10.30 46.49 10.44
CA ASP A 393 10.28 47.83 11.06
C ASP A 393 10.64 47.80 12.56
N ARG A 394 10.64 46.62 13.20
CA ARG A 394 10.92 46.43 14.63
C ARG A 394 12.26 45.73 14.91
N PHE A 395 13.09 45.46 13.90
CA PHE A 395 14.35 44.71 14.09
C PHE A 395 15.39 45.42 14.94
N GLU A 396 15.44 46.76 14.90
CA GLU A 396 16.32 47.56 15.77
C GLU A 396 15.74 47.78 17.19
N GLY A 397 14.56 47.23 17.47
CA GLY A 397 13.80 47.47 18.69
C GLY A 397 12.81 48.63 18.55
N THR A 398 11.84 48.71 19.47
CA THR A 398 10.81 49.75 19.47
C THR A 398 11.28 50.99 20.20
N SER A 399 11.09 52.17 19.60
CA SER A 399 11.46 53.47 20.20
C SER A 399 10.58 53.91 21.37
N LEU A 400 9.35 53.39 21.45
CA LEU A 400 8.39 53.68 22.52
C LEU A 400 8.45 52.58 23.59
N LEU A 401 8.50 52.99 24.85
CA LEU A 401 8.37 52.07 25.98
C LEU A 401 6.91 51.61 26.13
N PRO A 402 6.64 50.41 26.67
CA PRO A 402 5.29 49.87 26.80
C PRO A 402 4.32 50.69 27.67
N ASN A 403 4.84 51.57 28.53
CA ASN A 403 4.07 52.47 29.40
C ASN A 403 3.79 53.85 28.77
N MET A 404 4.40 54.18 27.64
CA MET A 404 4.25 55.48 26.99
C MET A 404 3.22 55.42 25.87
N THR A 405 2.40 56.47 25.75
CA THR A 405 1.48 56.67 24.64
C THR A 405 2.00 57.77 23.70
N ALA A 406 1.75 57.61 22.40
CA ALA A 406 2.12 58.59 21.39
C ALA A 406 0.90 58.91 20.51
N HIS A 407 0.62 60.20 20.32
CA HIS A 407 -0.53 60.69 19.56
C HIS A 407 -0.04 61.61 18.44
N ASP A 408 -0.57 61.44 17.21
CA ASP A 408 -0.23 62.32 16.08
C ASP A 408 -1.11 63.59 16.09
N HIS A 409 -2.35 63.44 16.58
CA HIS A 409 -3.31 64.52 16.81
C HIS A 409 -3.86 64.47 18.22
N PRO A 410 -4.14 65.62 18.85
CA PRO A 410 -4.60 65.68 20.24
C PRO A 410 -5.98 65.05 20.45
N SER A 411 -6.82 64.90 19.42
CA SER A 411 -8.13 64.24 19.48
C SER A 411 -8.07 62.73 19.21
N GLN A 412 -6.93 62.18 18.80
CA GLN A 412 -6.80 60.78 18.40
C GLN A 412 -6.55 59.88 19.61
N LEU A 413 -7.37 58.84 19.77
CA LEU A 413 -7.17 57.79 20.75
C LEU A 413 -5.92 56.96 20.41
N PHE A 414 -5.17 56.58 21.45
CA PHE A 414 -3.94 55.79 21.28
C PHE A 414 -4.19 54.48 20.53
N ARG A 415 -5.31 53.80 20.82
CA ARG A 415 -5.68 52.55 20.14
C ARG A 415 -5.86 52.70 18.64
N MET A 416 -6.44 53.80 18.17
CA MET A 416 -6.65 54.08 16.75
C MET A 416 -5.34 54.18 15.95
N LYS A 417 -4.22 54.51 16.60
CA LYS A 417 -2.88 54.50 15.99
C LYS A 417 -2.25 53.11 15.94
N THR A 418 -2.54 52.25 16.91
CA THR A 418 -1.91 50.93 17.05
C THR A 418 -2.62 49.80 16.29
N THR A 419 -3.93 49.92 16.06
CA THR A 419 -4.75 48.88 15.42
C THR A 419 -5.05 49.02 13.91
N PRO A 420 -4.65 50.08 13.16
CA PRO A 420 -5.00 50.16 11.74
C PRO A 420 -4.19 49.15 10.92
N PHE A 421 -4.79 48.66 9.84
CA PHE A 421 -4.13 47.72 8.93
C PHE A 421 -3.04 48.41 8.11
N THR A 422 -1.85 47.81 8.08
CA THR A 422 -0.75 48.25 7.21
C THR A 422 -0.92 47.70 5.80
N TRP A 423 -0.28 48.32 4.81
CA TRP A 423 -0.28 47.80 3.43
C TRP A 423 0.28 46.38 3.34
N MET A 424 1.28 46.06 4.16
CA MET A 424 1.85 44.71 4.26
C MET A 424 0.83 43.70 4.77
N GLU A 425 0.05 44.05 5.79
CA GLU A 425 -1.03 43.21 6.33
C GLU A 425 -2.14 42.98 5.29
N ILE A 426 -2.52 44.02 4.53
CA ILE A 426 -3.52 43.89 3.45
C ILE A 426 -3.03 42.92 2.36
N LEU A 427 -1.75 42.98 2.00
CA LEU A 427 -1.14 42.00 1.09
C LEU A 427 -1.21 40.59 1.69
N ILE A 428 -0.78 40.40 2.94
CA ILE A 428 -0.83 39.10 3.63
C ILE A 428 -2.26 38.53 3.65
N ILE A 429 -3.27 39.36 3.94
CA ILE A 429 -4.70 38.98 3.91
C ILE A 429 -5.10 38.52 2.51
N SER A 430 -4.68 39.22 1.44
CA SER A 430 -4.95 38.80 0.06
C SER A 430 -4.37 37.42 -0.26
N TRP A 431 -3.15 37.11 0.21
CA TRP A 431 -2.56 35.78 0.07
C TRP A 431 -3.34 34.71 0.83
N ILE A 432 -3.78 35.01 2.06
CA ILE A 432 -4.55 34.06 2.87
C ILE A 432 -5.90 33.76 2.22
N ILE A 433 -6.61 34.78 1.71
CA ILE A 433 -7.87 34.58 0.98
C ILE A 433 -7.63 33.72 -0.27
N GLY A 434 -6.55 33.99 -1.02
CA GLY A 434 -6.17 33.17 -2.18
C GLY A 434 -5.82 31.73 -1.83
N LYS A 435 -5.22 31.48 -0.66
CA LYS A 435 -4.97 30.12 -0.14
C LYS A 435 -6.25 29.43 0.29
N ILE A 436 -7.15 30.11 1.01
CA ILE A 436 -8.47 29.57 1.38
C ILE A 436 -9.23 29.16 0.14
N TRP A 437 -9.24 30.00 -0.90
CA TRP A 437 -9.90 29.66 -2.17
C TRP A 437 -9.29 28.42 -2.85
N ALA A 438 -7.97 28.27 -2.81
CA ALA A 438 -7.29 27.08 -3.33
C ALA A 438 -7.70 25.81 -2.55
N GLU A 439 -7.65 25.85 -1.22
CA GLU A 439 -8.04 24.72 -0.38
C GLU A 439 -9.53 24.36 -0.55
N CYS A 440 -10.41 25.36 -0.65
CA CYS A 440 -11.83 25.11 -0.94
C CYS A 440 -12.02 24.39 -2.28
N LYS A 441 -11.24 24.74 -3.31
CA LYS A 441 -11.28 24.05 -4.60
C LYS A 441 -10.79 22.61 -4.47
N ASP A 442 -9.72 22.39 -3.72
CA ASP A 442 -9.16 21.05 -3.52
C ASP A 442 -10.14 20.14 -2.75
N ILE A 443 -10.81 20.67 -1.72
CA ILE A 443 -11.89 19.97 -0.97
C ILE A 443 -13.12 19.69 -1.84
N TRP A 444 -13.39 20.51 -2.87
CA TRP A 444 -14.51 20.26 -3.79
C TRP A 444 -14.20 19.18 -4.83
N ILE A 445 -12.93 19.04 -5.21
CA ILE A 445 -12.48 18.06 -6.20
C ILE A 445 -12.22 16.70 -5.53
N GLN A 446 -11.67 16.71 -4.32
CA GLN A 446 -11.38 15.51 -3.55
C GLN A 446 -12.54 15.17 -2.61
N ASP A 447 -12.77 13.89 -2.35
CA ASP A 447 -13.71 13.50 -1.30
C ASP A 447 -13.17 13.95 0.07
N ILE A 448 -14.05 14.43 0.95
CA ILE A 448 -13.66 14.96 2.28
C ILE A 448 -12.88 13.94 3.12
N ARG A 449 -13.16 12.64 2.93
CA ARG A 449 -12.46 11.55 3.60
C ARG A 449 -11.04 11.40 3.10
N GLU A 450 -10.82 11.55 1.79
CA GLU A 450 -9.46 11.51 1.22
C GLU A 450 -8.68 12.75 1.69
N TYR A 451 -9.29 13.94 1.69
CA TYR A 451 -8.66 15.17 2.16
C TYR A 451 -8.19 15.08 3.62
N VAL A 452 -9.05 14.64 4.55
CA VAL A 452 -8.72 14.54 5.99
C VAL A 452 -7.72 13.42 6.28
N SER A 453 -7.59 12.43 5.39
CA SER A 453 -6.63 11.32 5.57
C SER A 453 -5.18 11.76 5.44
N GLU A 454 -4.91 12.86 4.73
CA GLU A 454 -3.58 13.41 4.55
C GLU A 454 -3.28 14.41 5.69
N PRO A 455 -2.36 14.10 6.64
CA PRO A 455 -2.13 14.93 7.84
C PRO A 455 -1.63 16.34 7.48
N TRP A 456 -0.98 16.43 6.34
CA TRP A 456 -0.51 17.64 5.72
C TRP A 456 -1.67 18.59 5.38
N ASN A 457 -2.75 18.11 4.76
CA ASN A 457 -3.91 18.94 4.45
C ASN A 457 -4.62 19.43 5.73
N LEU A 458 -4.64 18.60 6.78
CA LEU A 458 -5.17 19.01 8.08
C LEU A 458 -4.34 20.13 8.72
N LEU A 459 -3.01 20.06 8.61
CA LEU A 459 -2.10 21.11 9.06
C LEU A 459 -2.34 22.42 8.30
N ASP A 460 -2.59 22.35 6.99
CA ASP A 460 -2.95 23.52 6.17
C ASP A 460 -4.24 24.20 6.60
N PHE A 461 -5.30 23.40 6.75
CA PHE A 461 -6.57 23.89 7.24
C PHE A 461 -6.41 24.54 8.63
N GLY A 462 -5.63 23.93 9.52
CA GLY A 462 -5.31 24.47 10.84
C GLY A 462 -4.57 25.81 10.78
N ILE A 463 -3.53 25.93 9.94
CA ILE A 463 -2.78 27.18 9.75
C ILE A 463 -3.70 28.29 9.26
N LEU A 464 -4.52 28.02 8.24
CA LEU A 464 -5.45 29.00 7.69
C LEU A 464 -6.52 29.41 8.71
N ALA A 465 -7.04 28.47 9.49
CA ALA A 465 -8.00 28.75 10.57
C ALA A 465 -7.40 29.68 11.64
N ILE A 466 -6.15 29.46 12.05
CA ILE A 466 -5.45 30.32 13.03
C ILE A 466 -5.23 31.73 12.45
N PHE A 467 -4.79 31.84 11.18
CA PHE A 467 -4.64 33.13 10.52
C PHE A 467 -5.96 33.89 10.45
N VAL A 468 -7.04 33.25 10.00
CA VAL A 468 -8.37 33.87 9.91
C VAL A 468 -8.85 34.32 11.28
N THR A 469 -8.69 33.49 12.32
CA THR A 469 -9.09 33.83 13.69
C THR A 469 -8.31 35.03 14.22
N SER A 470 -6.99 35.08 13.96
CA SER A 470 -6.13 36.21 14.33
C SER A 470 -6.59 37.51 13.65
N PHE A 471 -6.82 37.48 12.33
CA PHE A 471 -7.27 38.66 11.59
C PHE A 471 -8.70 39.10 11.96
N ILE A 472 -9.60 38.17 12.29
CA ILE A 472 -10.93 38.52 12.82
C ILE A 472 -10.79 39.22 14.18
N ALA A 473 -9.95 38.71 15.10
CA ALA A 473 -9.70 39.37 16.38
C ALA A 473 -9.09 40.77 16.21
N ARG A 474 -8.18 40.95 15.24
CA ARG A 474 -7.64 42.26 14.86
C ARG A 474 -8.70 43.21 14.30
N LEU A 475 -9.57 42.70 13.43
CA LEU A 475 -10.68 43.47 12.86
C LEU A 475 -11.68 43.90 13.95
N MET A 476 -11.95 43.04 14.93
CA MET A 476 -12.76 43.38 16.10
C MET A 476 -12.10 44.48 16.95
N ALA A 477 -10.79 44.37 17.22
CA ALA A 477 -10.04 45.39 17.94
C ALA A 477 -10.08 46.75 17.21
N PHE A 478 -9.89 46.73 15.89
CA PHE A 478 -10.01 47.92 15.04
C PHE A 478 -11.42 48.50 15.07
N TRP A 479 -12.46 47.66 14.95
CA TRP A 479 -13.85 48.09 15.00
C TRP A 479 -14.18 48.79 16.33
N HIS A 480 -13.78 48.20 17.46
CA HIS A 480 -13.97 48.81 18.78
C HIS A 480 -13.23 50.16 18.91
N ALA A 481 -11.96 50.22 18.49
CA ALA A 481 -11.20 51.46 18.50
C ALA A 481 -11.82 52.54 17.59
N TYR A 482 -12.32 52.15 16.41
CA TYR A 482 -13.00 53.04 15.48
C TYR A 482 -14.30 53.59 16.08
N THR A 483 -15.14 52.73 16.68
CA THR A 483 -16.38 53.18 17.34
C THR A 483 -16.11 54.15 18.50
N ALA A 484 -15.06 53.90 19.29
CA ALA A 484 -14.63 54.79 20.36
C ALA A 484 -14.13 56.15 19.82
N GLN A 485 -13.37 56.15 18.73
CA GLN A 485 -12.92 57.38 18.08
C GLN A 485 -14.09 58.20 17.52
N CYS A 486 -15.04 57.56 16.83
CA CYS A 486 -16.23 58.24 16.32
C CYS A 486 -17.08 58.87 17.43
N TYR A 487 -17.16 58.24 18.60
CA TYR A 487 -17.82 58.83 19.76
C TYR A 487 -17.10 60.10 20.23
N VAL A 488 -15.77 60.04 20.37
CA VAL A 488 -14.95 61.19 20.78
C VAL A 488 -15.10 62.34 19.79
N ASP A 489 -14.98 62.07 18.50
CA ASP A 489 -15.07 63.08 17.43
C ASP A 489 -16.45 63.76 17.38
N LYS A 490 -17.51 63.04 17.75
CA LYS A 490 -18.89 63.58 17.77
C LYS A 490 -19.18 64.44 19.00
N HIS A 491 -18.58 64.11 20.15
CA HIS A 491 -18.90 64.73 21.43
C HIS A 491 -17.89 65.79 21.89
N TYR A 492 -16.65 65.77 21.37
CA TYR A 492 -15.56 66.63 21.85
C TYR A 492 -14.70 67.18 20.70
N ALA A 493 -14.37 68.47 20.77
CA ALA A 493 -13.48 69.12 19.79
C ALA A 493 -11.98 69.00 20.17
N GLN A 494 -11.65 68.87 21.46
CA GLN A 494 -10.28 68.70 21.98
C GLN A 494 -10.29 67.77 23.21
N LEU A 495 -9.45 66.73 23.21
CA LEU A 495 -9.40 65.66 24.22
C LEU A 495 -8.61 66.04 25.48
N SER A 496 -7.89 67.17 25.46
CA SER A 496 -6.71 67.36 26.32
C SER A 496 -6.97 67.64 27.80
N ASN A 497 -8.21 67.76 28.30
CA ASN A 497 -8.44 68.12 29.72
C ASN A 497 -9.80 67.68 30.34
N MET A 498 -10.48 66.63 29.85
CA MET A 498 -11.77 66.19 30.43
C MET A 498 -11.84 64.68 30.69
N THR A 499 -12.52 64.31 31.79
CA THR A 499 -12.73 62.91 32.19
C THR A 499 -13.74 62.24 31.27
N LEU A 500 -13.25 61.32 30.43
CA LEU A 500 -14.06 60.48 29.55
C LEU A 500 -14.84 59.43 30.36
N PRO A 501 -15.94 58.87 29.81
CA PRO A 501 -16.55 57.67 30.34
C PRO A 501 -15.51 56.53 30.44
N SER A 502 -15.57 55.73 31.50
CA SER A 502 -14.60 54.67 31.80
C SER A 502 -14.43 53.66 30.67
N GLU A 503 -15.50 53.39 29.90
CA GLU A 503 -15.47 52.51 28.73
C GLU A 503 -14.60 53.04 27.59
N ILE A 504 -14.56 54.36 27.41
CA ILE A 504 -13.81 55.03 26.33
C ILE A 504 -12.39 55.34 26.77
N GLN A 505 -12.20 55.65 28.06
CA GLN A 505 -10.90 55.88 28.67
C GLN A 505 -9.96 54.67 28.50
N TYR A 506 -10.49 53.44 28.48
CA TYR A 506 -9.72 52.23 28.20
C TYR A 506 -8.92 52.31 26.89
N PHE A 507 -9.49 52.91 25.84
CA PHE A 507 -8.83 53.02 24.52
C PHE A 507 -7.71 54.07 24.46
N GLN A 508 -7.47 54.79 25.55
CA GLN A 508 -6.35 55.70 25.72
C GLN A 508 -5.16 55.05 26.44
N LEU A 509 -5.36 53.91 27.12
CA LEU A 509 -4.36 53.28 27.97
C LEU A 509 -3.19 52.66 27.20
N ALA A 510 -2.01 52.69 27.83
CA ALA A 510 -0.79 52.06 27.35
C ALA A 510 -0.83 50.52 27.51
N ARG A 511 0.10 49.80 26.88
CA ARG A 511 0.05 48.34 26.71
C ARG A 511 0.02 47.56 28.04
N ILE A 512 0.66 48.09 29.08
CA ILE A 512 0.74 47.45 30.41
C ILE A 512 -0.64 47.34 31.06
N ASP A 513 -1.50 48.32 30.82
CA ASP A 513 -2.81 48.43 31.47
C ASP A 513 -3.94 47.83 30.61
N TRP A 514 -3.60 47.09 29.56
CA TRP A 514 -4.58 46.39 28.73
C TRP A 514 -5.17 45.19 29.48
N MET A 515 -6.43 44.89 29.20
CA MET A 515 -7.05 43.70 29.77
C MET A 515 -6.33 42.44 29.26
N PRO A 516 -6.10 41.41 30.10
CA PRO A 516 -5.43 40.18 29.68
C PRO A 516 -6.13 39.45 28.51
N SER A 517 -7.45 39.62 28.38
CA SER A 517 -8.28 39.04 27.32
C SER A 517 -8.52 40.00 26.14
N ASP A 518 -7.71 41.05 25.99
CA ASP A 518 -7.88 42.03 24.92
C ASP A 518 -7.74 41.38 23.52
N PRO A 519 -8.67 41.62 22.57
CA PRO A 519 -8.63 40.97 21.25
C PRO A 519 -7.34 41.22 20.47
N GLN A 520 -6.67 42.36 20.70
CA GLN A 520 -5.38 42.67 20.10
C GLN A 520 -4.27 41.70 20.57
N LEU A 521 -4.23 41.37 21.87
CA LEU A 521 -3.23 40.45 22.41
C LEU A 521 -3.47 39.02 21.90
N ILE A 522 -4.74 38.61 21.83
CA ILE A 522 -5.14 37.31 21.26
C ILE A 522 -4.76 37.25 19.78
N SER A 523 -5.03 38.31 19.02
CA SER A 523 -4.62 38.43 17.62
C SER A 523 -3.10 38.25 17.47
N GLU A 524 -2.29 38.99 18.24
CA GLU A 524 -0.82 38.92 18.17
C GLU A 524 -0.29 37.53 18.54
N GLY A 525 -0.84 36.91 19.59
CA GLY A 525 -0.45 35.56 20.01
C GLY A 525 -0.77 34.49 18.95
N LEU A 526 -1.99 34.49 18.41
CA LEU A 526 -2.38 33.57 17.33
C LEU A 526 -1.61 33.84 16.04
N TYR A 527 -1.32 35.11 15.71
CA TYR A 527 -0.52 35.47 14.54
C TYR A 527 0.90 34.90 14.64
N ALA A 528 1.54 35.02 15.81
CA ALA A 528 2.89 34.48 16.03
C ALA A 528 2.93 32.95 15.85
N ILE A 529 1.94 32.23 16.38
CA ILE A 529 1.79 30.78 16.17
C ILE A 529 1.62 30.47 14.69
N ALA A 530 0.74 31.20 13.99
CA ALA A 530 0.49 31.02 12.57
C ALA A 530 1.75 31.26 11.72
N VAL A 531 2.56 32.26 12.05
CA VAL A 531 3.84 32.51 11.38
C VAL A 531 4.78 31.32 11.53
N VAL A 532 4.99 30.79 12.74
CA VAL A 532 5.87 29.61 12.94
C VAL A 532 5.37 28.41 12.14
N LEU A 533 4.07 28.11 12.21
CA LEU A 533 3.50 26.99 11.47
C LEU A 533 3.58 27.22 9.95
N SER A 534 3.49 28.46 9.47
CA SER A 534 3.64 28.78 8.06
C SER A 534 5.03 28.47 7.52
N PHE A 535 6.10 28.58 8.32
CA PHE A 535 7.45 28.16 7.90
C PHE A 535 7.59 26.64 7.79
N SER A 536 6.85 25.87 8.59
CA SER A 536 6.86 24.40 8.51
C SER A 536 6.42 23.87 7.13
N ARG A 537 5.65 24.67 6.38
CA ARG A 537 5.16 24.35 5.04
C ARG A 537 6.23 24.29 3.95
N ILE A 538 7.45 24.77 4.22
CA ILE A 538 8.60 24.57 3.32
C ILE A 538 8.82 23.06 3.07
N ALA A 539 8.46 22.21 4.04
CA ALA A 539 8.51 20.76 3.92
C ALA A 539 7.78 20.21 2.68
N TYR A 540 6.80 20.90 2.10
CA TYR A 540 6.11 20.39 0.89
C TYR A 540 6.94 20.53 -0.39
N ILE A 541 7.93 21.42 -0.39
CA ILE A 541 8.77 21.71 -1.56
C ILE A 541 10.03 20.83 -1.51
N LEU A 542 10.49 20.45 -0.32
CA LEU A 542 11.69 19.64 -0.10
C LEU A 542 11.72 18.28 -0.85
N PRO A 543 10.61 17.53 -1.05
CA PRO A 543 10.62 16.26 -1.79
C PRO A 543 10.98 16.41 -3.26
N ALA A 544 10.85 17.62 -3.82
CA ALA A 544 11.22 17.87 -5.21
C ALA A 544 12.73 17.80 -5.45
N ASN A 545 13.55 17.96 -4.40
CA ASN A 545 15.00 17.87 -4.50
C ASN A 545 15.51 16.46 -4.19
N GLU A 546 16.55 16.05 -4.90
CA GLU A 546 17.18 14.73 -4.77
C GLU A 546 17.91 14.56 -3.44
N SER A 547 18.59 15.60 -2.94
CA SER A 547 19.34 15.50 -1.69
C SER A 547 18.47 15.61 -0.43
N PHE A 548 17.37 16.36 -0.47
CA PHE A 548 16.52 16.60 0.71
C PHE A 548 15.30 15.68 0.80
N GLY A 549 14.86 15.12 -0.33
CA GLY A 549 13.65 14.32 -0.39
C GLY A 549 13.69 13.04 0.46
N PRO A 550 14.69 12.15 0.26
CA PRO A 550 14.80 10.92 1.06
C PRO A 550 14.90 11.21 2.57
N LEU A 551 15.69 12.21 2.95
CA LEU A 551 15.86 12.66 4.35
C LEU A 551 14.55 13.08 5.00
N GLN A 552 13.71 13.81 4.26
CA GLN A 552 12.42 14.25 4.79
C GLN A 552 11.45 13.08 4.95
N ILE A 553 11.41 12.15 3.98
CA ILE A 553 10.49 11.01 4.03
C ILE A 553 10.84 10.07 5.17
N SER A 554 12.13 9.82 5.43
CA SER A 554 12.57 9.02 6.58
C SER A 554 12.23 9.70 7.92
N LEU A 555 12.43 11.03 8.02
CA LEU A 555 12.04 11.80 9.21
C LEU A 555 10.52 11.76 9.45
N GLY A 556 9.69 11.92 8.42
CA GLY A 556 8.23 11.87 8.56
C GLY A 556 7.70 10.52 9.05
N ARG A 557 8.42 9.42 8.79
CA ARG A 557 8.02 8.07 9.21
C ARG A 557 8.50 7.72 10.60
N THR A 558 9.75 8.05 10.93
CA THR A 558 10.26 7.89 12.29
C THR A 558 9.39 8.63 13.30
N VAL A 559 8.85 9.80 12.94
CA VAL A 559 7.84 10.52 13.75
C VAL A 559 6.59 9.68 14.04
N LYS A 560 6.07 8.90 13.07
CA LYS A 560 4.91 8.01 13.29
C LYS A 560 5.21 6.89 14.29
N ASP A 561 6.43 6.37 14.28
CA ASP A 561 6.83 5.34 15.24
C ASP A 561 7.12 5.93 16.63
N ILE A 562 7.67 7.15 16.71
CA ILE A 562 7.81 7.91 17.97
C ILE A 562 6.46 8.06 18.67
N PHE A 563 5.37 8.36 17.94
CA PHE A 563 4.05 8.52 18.55
C PHE A 563 3.55 7.27 19.29
N LYS A 564 3.88 6.06 18.82
CA LYS A 564 3.50 4.81 19.52
C LYS A 564 4.18 4.72 20.88
N PHE A 565 5.46 5.10 20.96
CA PHE A 565 6.23 5.12 22.20
C PHE A 565 5.82 6.28 23.12
N LEU A 566 5.45 7.42 22.55
CA LEU A 566 5.01 8.60 23.29
C LEU A 566 3.80 8.30 24.21
N VAL A 567 2.97 7.32 23.87
CA VAL A 567 1.85 6.87 24.74
C VAL A 567 2.36 6.36 26.09
N ILE A 568 3.42 5.54 26.10
CA ILE A 568 4.03 5.03 27.34
C ILE A 568 4.65 6.19 28.11
N PHE A 569 5.34 7.09 27.40
CA PHE A 569 5.95 8.28 27.97
C PHE A 569 4.93 9.18 28.68
N ILE A 570 3.80 9.49 28.02
CA ILE A 570 2.72 10.31 28.59
C ILE A 570 2.10 9.62 29.80
N THR A 571 1.92 8.30 29.77
CA THR A 571 1.35 7.53 30.89
C THR A 571 2.20 7.66 32.15
N VAL A 572 3.51 7.48 32.02
CA VAL A 572 4.45 7.64 33.14
C VAL A 572 4.49 9.10 33.60
N PHE A 573 4.55 10.04 32.66
CA PHE A 573 4.56 11.47 32.96
C PHE A 573 3.34 11.91 33.79
N VAL A 574 2.12 11.53 33.38
CA VAL A 574 0.88 11.86 34.09
C VAL A 574 0.83 11.21 35.47
N ALA A 575 1.30 9.97 35.61
CA ALA A 575 1.34 9.28 36.91
C ALA A 575 2.21 10.03 37.93
N PHE A 576 3.42 10.46 37.53
CA PHE A 576 4.29 11.26 38.40
C PHE A 576 3.77 12.69 38.62
N MET A 577 3.15 13.30 37.61
CA MET A 577 2.52 14.63 37.74
C MET A 577 1.44 14.63 38.81
N ILE A 578 0.51 13.67 38.76
CA ILE A 578 -0.56 13.55 39.75
C ILE A 578 0.03 13.17 41.12
N GLY A 579 1.03 12.28 41.16
CA GLY A 579 1.71 11.92 42.41
C GLY A 579 2.36 13.12 43.11
N MET A 580 3.10 13.95 42.36
CA MET A 580 3.74 15.15 42.90
C MET A 580 2.71 16.24 43.26
N PHE A 581 1.67 16.43 42.45
CA PHE A 581 0.57 17.34 42.76
C PHE A 581 -0.13 16.94 44.06
N ASN A 582 -0.51 15.67 44.22
CA ASN A 582 -1.16 15.19 45.44
C ASN A 582 -0.27 15.36 46.68
N LEU A 583 1.04 15.20 46.54
CA LEU A 583 1.99 15.40 47.62
C LEU A 583 2.10 16.89 48.04
N TYR A 584 2.13 17.81 47.08
CA TYR A 584 2.45 19.22 47.31
C TYR A 584 1.24 20.19 47.29
N SER A 585 0.06 19.74 46.90
CA SER A 585 -1.17 20.57 46.81
C SER A 585 -1.52 21.33 48.10
N TYR A 586 -1.30 20.72 49.27
CA TYR A 586 -1.57 21.34 50.57
C TYR A 586 -0.53 22.38 51.02
N TYR A 587 0.60 22.48 50.32
CA TYR A 587 1.74 23.34 50.70
C TYR A 587 1.78 24.66 49.92
N LEU A 588 0.64 25.12 49.39
CA LEU A 588 0.52 26.41 48.73
C LEU A 588 0.93 27.54 49.70
N GLY A 589 1.89 28.38 49.30
CA GLY A 589 2.44 29.46 50.13
C GLY A 589 3.48 29.04 51.18
N ALA A 590 3.71 27.74 51.36
CA ALA A 590 4.75 27.18 52.25
C ALA A 590 6.01 26.70 51.51
N LYS A 591 6.10 27.01 50.21
CA LYS A 591 7.23 26.69 49.32
C LYS A 591 7.91 27.96 48.83
N GLN A 592 9.18 27.84 48.46
CA GLN A 592 9.94 28.95 47.86
C GLN A 592 9.49 29.25 46.41
N ASN A 593 9.06 28.21 45.68
CA ASN A 593 8.52 28.30 44.32
C ASN A 593 7.13 27.65 44.27
N ASP A 594 6.24 28.13 43.41
CA ASP A 594 4.87 27.62 43.24
C ASP A 594 4.79 26.23 42.54
N ALA A 595 5.95 25.62 42.32
CA ALA A 595 6.09 24.31 41.71
C ALA A 595 5.28 23.22 42.44
N PHE A 596 4.61 22.37 41.67
CA PHE A 596 3.81 21.23 42.16
C PHE A 596 2.55 21.56 42.98
N THR A 597 2.20 22.84 43.15
CA THR A 597 1.03 23.25 43.96
C THR A 597 -0.28 23.13 43.20
N THR A 598 -0.27 23.47 41.91
CA THR A 598 -1.39 23.28 40.97
C THR A 598 -1.03 22.23 39.92
N VAL A 599 -2.03 21.66 39.25
CA VAL A 599 -1.79 20.69 38.17
C VAL A 599 -1.01 21.33 37.02
N GLU A 600 -1.29 22.59 36.69
CA GLU A 600 -0.59 23.33 35.63
C GLU A 600 0.88 23.56 35.97
N GLU A 601 1.18 24.04 37.18
CA GLU A 601 2.57 24.26 37.59
C GLU A 601 3.32 22.94 37.76
N SER A 602 2.66 21.88 38.23
CA SER A 602 3.22 20.52 38.27
C SER A 602 3.61 20.03 36.87
N PHE A 603 2.74 20.27 35.88
CA PHE A 603 3.01 19.96 34.48
C PHE A 603 4.24 20.72 33.98
N LYS A 604 4.27 22.06 34.16
CA LYS A 604 5.40 22.90 33.73
C LYS A 604 6.72 22.43 34.33
N THR A 605 6.75 22.18 35.64
CA THR A 605 8.00 21.81 36.34
C THR A 605 8.52 20.45 35.92
N LEU A 606 7.64 19.44 35.74
CA LEU A 606 8.06 18.13 35.25
C LEU A 606 8.43 18.14 33.77
N PHE A 607 7.72 18.94 32.95
CA PHE A 607 8.02 19.07 31.53
C PHE A 607 9.42 19.66 31.34
N TRP A 608 9.73 20.76 32.01
CA TRP A 608 11.05 21.39 31.94
C TRP A 608 12.16 20.54 32.60
N ALA A 609 11.80 19.65 33.53
CA ALA A 609 12.75 18.70 34.11
C ALA A 609 13.30 17.69 33.09
N ILE A 610 12.52 17.29 32.07
CA ILE A 610 12.99 16.39 31.00
C ILE A 610 14.20 16.98 30.27
N PHE A 611 14.23 18.31 30.12
CA PHE A 611 15.31 19.06 29.47
C PHE A 611 16.40 19.53 30.44
N GLY A 612 16.30 19.21 31.73
CA GLY A 612 17.24 19.66 32.76
C GLY A 612 17.13 21.15 33.12
N LEU A 613 16.03 21.83 32.74
CA LEU A 613 15.80 23.25 33.04
C LEU A 613 15.04 23.47 34.36
N SER A 614 14.61 22.41 35.04
CA SER A 614 13.90 22.49 36.32
C SER A 614 14.88 22.53 37.50
N GLU A 615 14.62 23.44 38.44
CA GLU A 615 15.44 23.59 39.64
C GLU A 615 15.12 22.52 40.69
N VAL A 616 16.15 21.95 41.32
CA VAL A 616 16.00 21.02 42.47
C VAL A 616 15.38 21.71 43.69
N ARG A 617 15.51 23.04 43.80
CA ARG A 617 14.89 23.86 44.85
C ARG A 617 13.37 23.88 44.78
N SER A 618 12.77 23.47 43.66
CA SER A 618 11.32 23.32 43.51
C SER A 618 10.69 22.30 44.46
N VAL A 619 11.48 21.40 45.05
CA VAL A 619 11.05 20.36 46.01
C VAL A 619 11.17 20.84 47.47
N VAL A 620 11.99 21.85 47.73
CA VAL A 620 12.26 22.35 49.08
C VAL A 620 11.03 23.06 49.66
N LEU A 621 10.73 22.75 50.91
CA LEU A 621 9.67 23.35 51.70
C LEU A 621 10.27 24.36 52.69
N ASN A 622 9.58 25.46 52.96
CA ASN A 622 9.97 26.40 54.02
C ASN A 622 9.53 25.93 55.43
N THR A 623 9.03 24.70 55.55
CA THR A 623 8.49 24.10 56.78
C THR A 623 9.29 22.86 57.16
N ASP A 624 9.35 22.52 58.45
CA ASP A 624 10.15 21.40 58.97
C ASP A 624 9.58 19.99 58.63
N HIS A 625 8.67 19.88 57.66
CA HIS A 625 8.07 18.63 57.21
C HIS A 625 9.03 17.81 56.32
N LYS A 626 10.17 17.44 56.89
CA LYS A 626 11.29 16.75 56.22
C LYS A 626 10.89 15.41 55.57
N PHE A 627 9.86 14.73 56.09
CA PHE A 627 9.36 13.49 55.50
C PHE A 627 8.78 13.72 54.09
N ILE A 628 7.98 14.78 53.92
CA ILE A 628 7.37 15.12 52.63
C ILE A 628 8.43 15.60 51.66
N GLU A 629 9.36 16.43 52.13
CA GLU A 629 10.50 16.89 51.35
C GLU A 629 11.35 15.71 50.83
N ASN A 630 11.72 14.78 51.72
CA ASN A 630 12.45 13.56 51.34
C ASN A 630 11.65 12.69 50.36
N THR A 631 10.34 12.54 50.56
CA THR A 631 9.47 11.78 49.66
C THR A 631 9.43 12.43 48.28
N GLY A 632 9.34 13.76 48.21
CA GLY A 632 9.40 14.50 46.96
C GLY A 632 10.76 14.40 46.27
N TYR A 633 11.87 14.41 47.01
CA TYR A 633 13.20 14.17 46.44
C TYR A 633 13.32 12.78 45.82
N ILE A 634 12.78 11.75 46.49
CA ILE A 634 12.77 10.39 45.97
C ILE A 634 11.90 10.30 44.72
N LEU A 635 10.65 10.81 44.76
CA LEU A 635 9.75 10.76 43.60
C LEU A 635 10.31 11.53 42.40
N TYR A 636 10.86 12.72 42.62
CA TYR A 636 11.47 13.53 41.57
C TYR A 636 12.77 12.90 41.04
N GLY A 637 13.57 12.29 41.90
CA GLY A 637 14.78 11.55 41.50
C GLY A 637 14.45 10.32 40.65
N VAL A 638 13.50 9.49 41.11
CA VAL A 638 13.01 8.31 40.38
C VAL A 638 12.38 8.72 39.05
N TYR A 639 11.60 9.80 39.01
CA TYR A 639 11.07 10.37 37.78
C TYR A 639 12.18 10.68 36.78
N ASN A 640 13.24 11.39 37.20
CA ASN A 640 14.34 11.74 36.29
C ASN A 640 15.11 10.50 35.81
N ILE A 641 15.34 9.50 36.67
CA ILE A 641 15.96 8.23 36.27
C ILE A 641 15.10 7.53 35.20
N ILE A 642 13.80 7.38 35.45
CA ILE A 642 12.91 6.67 34.51
C ILE A 642 12.74 7.47 33.21
N MET A 643 12.45 8.76 33.29
CA MET A 643 12.14 9.58 32.11
C MET A 643 13.38 9.89 31.27
N VAL A 644 14.46 10.35 31.91
CA VAL A 644 15.64 10.84 31.20
C VAL A 644 16.64 9.71 30.92
N ILE A 645 16.88 8.80 31.87
CA ILE A 645 17.89 7.74 31.66
C ILE A 645 17.29 6.55 30.92
N VAL A 646 16.09 6.11 31.29
CA VAL A 646 15.49 4.91 30.66
C VAL A 646 14.74 5.28 29.39
N LEU A 647 13.66 6.07 29.49
CA LEU A 647 12.74 6.29 28.38
C LEU A 647 13.35 7.11 27.24
N LEU A 648 14.16 8.13 27.53
CA LEU A 648 14.84 8.90 26.47
C LEU A 648 15.86 8.05 25.71
N ASN A 649 16.68 7.24 26.41
CA ASN A 649 17.65 6.37 25.75
C ASN A 649 16.97 5.25 24.96
N MET A 650 15.86 4.69 25.46
CA MET A 650 15.05 3.74 24.69
C MET A 650 14.42 4.41 23.46
N LEU A 651 13.94 5.65 23.56
CA LEU A 651 13.42 6.41 22.42
C LEU A 651 14.49 6.62 21.34
N ILE A 652 15.72 6.98 21.74
CA ILE A 652 16.85 7.14 20.83
C ILE A 652 17.21 5.81 20.15
N ALA A 653 17.26 4.72 20.90
CA ALA A 653 17.55 3.40 20.35
C ALA A 653 16.49 2.95 19.34
N MET A 654 15.20 3.12 19.68
CA MET A 654 14.08 2.81 18.78
C MET A 654 14.10 3.70 17.54
N PHE A 655 14.41 4.99 17.69
CA PHE A 655 14.55 5.91 16.57
C PHE A 655 15.63 5.46 15.59
N ASN A 656 16.80 5.07 16.09
CA ASN A 656 17.91 4.59 15.25
C ASN A 656 17.58 3.30 14.51
N SER A 657 16.98 2.31 15.19
CA SER A 657 16.57 1.05 14.54
C SER A 657 15.49 1.28 13.48
N SER A 658 14.52 2.15 13.77
CA SER A 658 13.44 2.47 12.81
C SER A 658 13.99 3.26 11.62
N PHE A 659 14.92 4.20 11.85
CA PHE A 659 15.54 4.97 10.79
C PHE A 659 16.31 4.08 9.80
N GLN A 660 17.07 3.10 10.29
CA GLN A 660 17.81 2.15 9.44
C GLN A 660 16.89 1.32 8.55
N GLU A 661 15.81 0.74 9.11
CA GLU A 661 14.84 -0.04 8.32
C GLU A 661 14.15 0.80 7.24
N ILE A 662 13.89 2.09 7.54
CA ILE A 662 13.25 3.02 6.59
C ILE A 662 14.25 3.52 5.54
N GLU A 663 15.53 3.65 5.88
CA GLU A 663 16.57 4.15 4.97
C GLU A 663 16.81 3.19 3.79
N ASP A 664 16.74 1.88 4.03
CA ASP A 664 16.93 0.85 2.99
C ASP A 664 15.94 0.99 1.81
N ASP A 665 14.70 1.43 2.09
CA ASP A 665 13.65 1.65 1.09
C ASP A 665 13.49 3.13 0.68
N ALA A 666 14.25 4.06 1.27
CA ALA A 666 13.97 5.49 1.22
C ALA A 666 13.94 6.08 -0.21
N ASP A 667 14.77 5.57 -1.14
CA ASP A 667 14.79 6.04 -2.53
C ASP A 667 13.50 5.69 -3.29
N VAL A 668 12.98 4.47 -3.12
CA VAL A 668 11.72 4.03 -3.74
C VAL A 668 10.57 4.90 -3.25
N GLU A 669 10.59 5.24 -1.97
CA GLU A 669 9.54 6.00 -1.31
C GLU A 669 9.62 7.49 -1.62
N TRP A 670 10.82 8.03 -1.70
CA TRP A 670 11.06 9.36 -2.20
C TRP A 670 10.57 9.51 -3.64
N LYS A 671 10.92 8.58 -4.54
CA LYS A 671 10.44 8.58 -5.94
C LYS A 671 8.92 8.50 -6.03
N PHE A 672 8.28 7.73 -5.15
CA PHE A 672 6.82 7.67 -5.04
C PHE A 672 6.22 9.01 -4.57
N ALA A 673 6.74 9.59 -3.49
CA ALA A 673 6.28 10.88 -2.97
C ALA A 673 6.50 12.02 -4.00
N ARG A 674 7.64 12.00 -4.69
CA ARG A 674 7.97 12.92 -5.79
C ARG A 674 7.01 12.76 -6.96
N ALA A 675 6.65 11.53 -7.33
CA ALA A 675 5.66 11.28 -8.36
C ALA A 675 4.27 11.80 -7.94
N LYS A 676 3.83 11.55 -6.69
CA LYS A 676 2.58 12.11 -6.15
C LYS A 676 2.56 13.64 -6.25
N LEU A 677 3.67 14.29 -5.89
CA LEU A 677 3.84 15.74 -6.03
C LEU A 677 3.76 16.19 -7.49
N TRP A 678 4.41 15.48 -8.43
CA TRP A 678 4.32 15.87 -9.85
C TRP A 678 2.91 15.72 -10.42
N PHE A 679 2.20 14.67 -10.00
CA PHE A 679 0.85 14.40 -10.43
C PHE A 679 -0.14 15.52 -10.07
N SER A 680 0.02 16.18 -8.93
CA SER A 680 -0.84 17.31 -8.56
C SER A 680 -0.71 18.51 -9.52
N TYR A 681 0.40 18.62 -10.27
CA TYR A 681 0.60 19.70 -11.27
C TYR A 681 0.33 19.27 -12.71
N PHE A 682 0.11 17.98 -12.97
CA PHE A 682 -0.25 17.48 -14.29
C PHE A 682 -1.68 17.82 -14.69
N GLU A 683 -2.59 17.90 -13.71
CA GLU A 683 -3.98 18.29 -13.96
C GLU A 683 -4.06 19.75 -14.45
N HIS A 684 -5.07 20.04 -15.29
CA HIS A 684 -5.18 21.34 -15.96
C HIS A 684 -5.64 22.46 -15.03
N ASP A 685 -6.13 22.12 -13.85
CA ASP A 685 -6.64 23.04 -12.84
C ASP A 685 -5.53 23.74 -12.05
N GLY A 686 -5.79 24.99 -11.62
CA GLY A 686 -4.91 25.70 -10.67
C GLY A 686 -3.58 26.21 -11.23
N THR A 687 -3.56 26.68 -12.48
CA THR A 687 -2.32 27.14 -13.13
C THR A 687 -1.74 28.44 -12.55
N LEU A 688 -2.58 29.30 -11.96
CA LEU A 688 -2.15 30.55 -11.36
C LEU A 688 -1.82 30.37 -9.87
N PRO A 689 -0.65 30.85 -9.40
CA PRO A 689 -0.32 30.82 -7.98
C PRO A 689 -1.09 31.87 -7.19
N VAL A 690 -1.21 31.64 -5.88
CA VAL A 690 -1.70 32.65 -4.93
C VAL A 690 -0.81 33.89 -5.01
N PRO A 691 -1.32 35.14 -4.94
CA PRO A 691 -2.71 35.56 -4.75
C PRO A 691 -3.49 35.68 -6.07
N PHE A 692 -2.84 35.51 -7.21
CA PHE A 692 -3.43 35.73 -8.54
C PHE A 692 -4.55 34.75 -8.90
N ASN A 693 -4.71 33.66 -8.15
CA ASN A 693 -5.84 32.72 -8.25
C ASN A 693 -7.22 33.38 -7.99
N LEU A 694 -7.26 34.51 -7.26
CA LEU A 694 -8.52 35.21 -6.96
C LEU A 694 -9.16 35.88 -8.17
N ILE A 695 -8.39 36.15 -9.23
CA ILE A 695 -8.88 36.81 -10.44
C ILE A 695 -9.44 35.72 -11.36
N PRO A 696 -10.78 35.59 -11.51
CA PRO A 696 -11.35 34.56 -12.36
C PRO A 696 -10.95 34.79 -13.82
N SER A 697 -10.60 33.71 -14.52
CA SER A 697 -10.32 33.80 -15.94
C SER A 697 -11.60 34.18 -16.71
N PRO A 698 -11.53 34.99 -17.79
CA PRO A 698 -12.70 35.36 -18.59
C PRO A 698 -13.48 34.13 -19.10
N ARG A 699 -12.76 33.04 -19.39
CA ARG A 699 -13.33 31.76 -19.82
C ARG A 699 -14.12 31.07 -18.69
N SER A 700 -13.64 31.11 -17.46
CA SER A 700 -14.34 30.56 -16.28
C SER A 700 -15.61 31.34 -15.96
N VAL A 701 -15.62 32.67 -16.13
CA VAL A 701 -16.82 33.49 -15.95
C VAL A 701 -17.87 33.15 -17.02
N ILE A 702 -17.46 33.02 -18.29
CA ILE A 702 -18.38 32.63 -19.38
C ILE A 702 -18.93 31.22 -19.15
N ILE A 703 -18.10 30.26 -18.73
CA ILE A 703 -18.55 28.88 -18.45
C ILE A 703 -19.48 28.84 -17.23
N ASN A 704 -19.17 29.57 -16.15
CA ASN A 704 -20.02 29.60 -14.95
C ASN A 704 -21.34 30.31 -15.21
N VAL A 705 -21.36 31.42 -15.96
CA VAL A 705 -22.59 32.11 -16.37
C VAL A 705 -23.43 31.20 -17.29
N ASN A 706 -22.79 30.50 -18.24
CA ASN A 706 -23.49 29.58 -19.15
C ASN A 706 -23.95 28.30 -18.44
N SER A 707 -23.26 27.86 -17.39
CA SER A 707 -23.66 26.72 -16.54
C SER A 707 -24.79 27.10 -15.59
N TYR A 708 -24.82 28.32 -15.07
CA TYR A 708 -25.94 28.85 -14.28
C TYR A 708 -27.18 29.08 -15.16
N PHE A 709 -26.99 29.57 -16.40
CA PHE A 709 -28.06 29.67 -17.41
C PHE A 709 -28.57 28.29 -17.86
N ARG A 710 -27.67 27.31 -18.02
CA ARG A 710 -28.06 25.92 -18.30
C ARG A 710 -28.70 25.26 -17.08
N LEU A 711 -28.31 25.52 -15.83
CA LEU A 711 -28.99 24.95 -14.67
C LEU A 711 -30.47 25.40 -14.57
N CYS A 712 -30.79 26.63 -14.99
CA CYS A 712 -32.18 27.10 -15.09
C CYS A 712 -32.96 26.56 -16.32
N LEU A 713 -32.29 26.11 -17.39
CA LEU A 713 -32.93 25.63 -18.63
C LEU A 713 -32.78 24.11 -18.89
N CYS A 714 -31.95 23.39 -18.13
CA CYS A 714 -31.67 21.95 -18.27
C CYS A 714 -32.20 21.11 -17.11
N TRP A 715 -33.27 21.54 -16.44
CA TRP A 715 -34.07 20.61 -15.64
C TRP A 715 -35.06 19.79 -16.50
N TYR A 716 -35.26 20.16 -17.79
CA TYR A 716 -36.27 19.52 -18.65
C TYR A 716 -35.74 18.72 -19.86
N PHE A 717 -34.44 18.76 -20.21
CA PHE A 717 -34.01 18.21 -21.52
C PHE A 717 -32.66 17.45 -21.57
N ASN A 718 -32.30 16.68 -20.54
CA ASN A 718 -31.12 15.79 -20.63
C ASN A 718 -31.30 14.41 -20.00
N PHE A 719 -32.43 13.75 -20.30
CA PHE A 719 -32.60 12.31 -20.09
C PHE A 719 -32.65 11.50 -21.41
N LEU A 720 -32.60 12.14 -22.59
CA LEU A 720 -32.91 11.47 -23.86
C LEU A 720 -31.80 11.45 -24.93
N CYS A 721 -30.57 11.90 -24.63
CA CYS A 721 -29.48 11.93 -25.62
C CYS A 721 -28.20 11.21 -25.14
N LEU A 722 -28.37 10.01 -24.56
CA LEU A 722 -27.25 9.07 -24.33
C LEU A 722 -27.58 7.68 -24.88
N LYS A 723 -28.07 7.65 -26.12
CA LYS A 723 -28.29 6.40 -26.86
C LYS A 723 -28.22 6.68 -28.35
N LEU A 724 -27.05 7.09 -28.84
CA LEU A 724 -26.63 6.93 -30.23
C LEU A 724 -25.14 7.21 -30.30
N TYR A 725 -24.42 6.25 -30.90
CA TYR A 725 -22.98 6.23 -31.15
C TYR A 725 -22.07 5.71 -30.03
N GLN A 726 -22.15 4.39 -29.82
CA GLN A 726 -21.08 3.61 -29.19
C GLN A 726 -20.69 2.50 -30.16
N GLN A 727 -19.81 2.82 -31.12
CA GLN A 727 -19.02 1.81 -31.80
C GLN A 727 -17.61 1.85 -31.19
N PRO A 728 -17.19 0.85 -30.41
CA PRO A 728 -15.80 0.75 -30.00
C PRO A 728 -14.93 0.57 -31.26
N CYS A 729 -13.91 1.40 -31.41
CA CYS A 729 -12.93 1.26 -32.49
C CYS A 729 -12.11 -0.02 -32.24
N ARG A 730 -12.58 -1.15 -32.79
CA ARG A 730 -11.96 -2.49 -32.64
C ARG A 730 -10.45 -2.50 -32.91
N LYS A 731 -9.94 -1.63 -33.79
CA LYS A 731 -8.53 -1.63 -34.23
C LYS A 731 -7.50 -1.34 -33.14
N CYS A 732 -7.82 -0.55 -32.10
CA CYS A 732 -6.84 -0.11 -31.09
C CYS A 732 -6.69 -1.11 -29.91
N VAL A 733 -7.82 -1.71 -29.46
CA VAL A 733 -7.84 -2.78 -28.43
C VAL A 733 -6.97 -3.97 -28.85
N PHE A 734 -6.97 -4.32 -30.14
CA PHE A 734 -6.09 -5.36 -30.66
C PHE A 734 -4.60 -5.02 -30.54
N THR A 735 -4.19 -3.74 -30.51
CA THR A 735 -2.78 -3.36 -30.42
C THR A 735 -2.26 -3.51 -28.99
N THR A 736 -2.98 -3.00 -27.99
CA THR A 736 -2.61 -3.14 -26.57
C THR A 736 -2.63 -4.61 -26.15
N GLN A 737 -3.62 -5.38 -26.59
CA GLN A 737 -3.70 -6.82 -26.27
C GLN A 737 -2.55 -7.62 -26.92
N LYS A 738 -2.14 -7.27 -28.14
CA LYS A 738 -0.93 -7.86 -28.77
C LYS A 738 0.34 -7.51 -28.00
N ILE A 739 0.47 -6.27 -27.54
CA ILE A 739 1.60 -5.84 -26.71
C ILE A 739 1.59 -6.62 -25.39
N MET A 740 0.43 -6.78 -24.76
CA MET A 740 0.34 -7.52 -23.51
C MET A 740 0.66 -9.01 -23.66
N ASN A 741 0.15 -9.66 -24.69
CA ASN A 741 0.50 -11.06 -24.98
C ASN A 741 2.01 -11.25 -25.20
N ARG A 742 2.69 -10.28 -25.85
CA ARG A 742 4.16 -10.32 -26.03
C ARG A 742 4.89 -10.17 -24.69
N LEU A 743 4.44 -9.26 -23.84
CA LEU A 743 5.05 -9.02 -22.52
C LEU A 743 4.83 -10.21 -21.57
N ILE A 744 3.62 -10.74 -21.50
CA ILE A 744 3.29 -11.95 -20.74
C ILE A 744 4.15 -13.13 -21.20
N LYS A 745 4.29 -13.33 -22.52
CA LYS A 745 5.15 -14.39 -23.06
C LYS A 745 6.61 -14.22 -22.63
N ARG A 746 7.14 -12.99 -22.68
CA ARG A 746 8.51 -12.71 -22.18
C ARG A 746 8.63 -12.95 -20.69
N TYR A 747 7.60 -12.62 -19.92
CA TYR A 747 7.56 -12.81 -18.47
C TYR A 747 7.60 -14.29 -18.10
N ILE A 748 6.75 -15.11 -18.73
CA ILE A 748 6.72 -16.55 -18.49
C ILE A 748 8.06 -17.19 -18.86
N LEU A 749 8.63 -16.84 -20.02
CA LEU A 749 9.94 -17.37 -20.44
C LEU A 749 11.08 -16.96 -19.52
N LYS A 750 11.02 -15.74 -18.96
CA LYS A 750 11.99 -15.28 -17.96
C LYS A 750 11.81 -16.04 -16.64
N ALA A 751 10.58 -16.15 -16.14
CA ALA A 751 10.27 -16.84 -14.90
C ALA A 751 10.66 -18.33 -14.95
N GLN A 752 10.43 -19.00 -16.09
CA GLN A 752 10.90 -20.38 -16.31
C GLN A 752 12.43 -20.46 -16.26
N ARG A 753 13.13 -19.57 -16.96
CA ARG A 753 14.60 -19.53 -16.92
C ARG A 753 15.15 -19.24 -15.54
N ASP A 754 14.53 -18.33 -14.80
CA ASP A 754 14.95 -17.98 -13.44
C ASP A 754 14.79 -19.20 -12.51
N LYS A 755 13.68 -19.95 -12.66
CA LYS A 755 13.46 -21.23 -11.97
C LYS A 755 14.49 -22.31 -12.34
N ASP A 756 14.86 -22.42 -13.62
CA ASP A 756 15.88 -23.37 -14.08
C ASP A 756 17.30 -23.06 -13.56
N ASN A 757 17.54 -21.80 -13.14
CA ASN A 757 18.81 -21.39 -12.56
C ASN A 757 18.86 -21.55 -11.03
N ASP A 758 17.74 -21.85 -10.37
CA ASP A 758 17.70 -22.11 -8.94
C ASP A 758 18.40 -23.45 -8.60
N GLU A 759 18.90 -23.58 -7.37
CA GLU A 759 19.77 -24.71 -6.97
C GLU A 759 19.10 -26.10 -7.15
N VAL A 760 19.89 -27.06 -7.65
CA VAL A 760 19.50 -28.47 -7.86
C VAL A 760 18.99 -29.09 -6.55
N ASN A 761 17.75 -29.59 -6.57
CA ASN A 761 17.12 -30.17 -5.39
C ASN A 761 17.57 -31.64 -5.18
N GLU A 762 17.68 -32.10 -3.93
CA GLU A 762 17.95 -33.52 -3.61
C GLU A 762 16.89 -34.47 -4.24
N GLY A 763 15.68 -33.95 -4.46
CA GLY A 763 14.61 -34.64 -5.18
C GLY A 763 14.97 -35.01 -6.63
N GLU A 764 15.58 -34.09 -7.38
CA GLU A 764 15.99 -34.32 -8.78
C GLU A 764 17.09 -35.38 -8.86
N LEU A 765 17.99 -35.42 -7.86
CA LEU A 765 19.02 -36.46 -7.78
C LEU A 765 18.40 -37.85 -7.53
N LYS A 766 17.35 -37.91 -6.71
CA LYS A 766 16.60 -39.16 -6.46
C LYS A 766 15.85 -39.62 -7.71
N GLU A 767 15.27 -38.70 -8.46
CA GLU A 767 14.62 -38.96 -9.75
C GLU A 767 15.60 -39.58 -10.75
N ILE A 768 16.76 -38.95 -10.98
CA ILE A 768 17.81 -39.48 -11.87
C ILE A 768 18.24 -40.90 -11.44
N LYS A 769 18.37 -41.15 -10.12
CA LYS A 769 18.71 -42.48 -9.61
C LYS A 769 17.63 -43.51 -9.95
N GLN A 770 16.36 -43.12 -9.90
CA GLN A 770 15.25 -44.02 -10.22
C GLN A 770 15.12 -44.25 -11.73
N ASP A 771 15.35 -43.23 -12.56
CA ASP A 771 15.40 -43.38 -14.03
C ASP A 771 16.50 -44.34 -14.47
N ILE A 772 17.68 -44.26 -13.85
CA ILE A 772 18.78 -45.22 -14.08
C ILE A 772 18.35 -46.64 -13.69
N SER A 773 17.58 -46.78 -12.62
CA SER A 773 17.09 -48.07 -12.13
C SER A 773 16.03 -48.66 -13.08
N SER A 774 15.08 -47.85 -13.55
CA SER A 774 14.07 -48.22 -14.55
C SER A 774 14.72 -48.64 -15.87
N LEU A 775 15.67 -47.84 -16.38
CA LEU A 775 16.44 -48.14 -17.59
C LEU A 775 17.21 -49.46 -17.46
N ARG A 776 17.78 -49.74 -16.28
CA ARG A 776 18.46 -51.01 -16.01
C ARG A 776 17.53 -52.20 -16.17
N TYR A 777 16.30 -52.13 -15.65
CA TYR A 777 15.32 -53.21 -15.78
C TYR A 777 14.88 -53.41 -17.24
N GLU A 778 14.66 -52.33 -17.98
CA GLU A 778 14.27 -52.41 -19.39
C GLU A 778 15.36 -53.06 -20.26
N LEU A 779 16.63 -52.71 -20.03
CA LEU A 779 17.77 -53.31 -20.74
C LEU A 779 17.95 -54.80 -20.39
N LEU A 780 17.76 -55.17 -19.14
CA LEU A 780 17.84 -56.57 -18.69
C LEU A 780 16.73 -57.42 -19.32
N GLU A 781 15.51 -56.88 -19.41
CA GLU A 781 14.40 -57.58 -20.04
C GLU A 781 14.62 -57.74 -21.55
N ARG A 782 15.09 -56.68 -22.22
CA ARG A 782 15.42 -56.75 -23.65
C ARG A 782 16.50 -57.80 -23.92
N LYS A 783 17.49 -57.90 -23.03
CA LYS A 783 18.51 -58.96 -23.09
C LYS A 783 17.89 -60.35 -22.89
N ARG A 784 16.98 -60.50 -21.93
CA ARG A 784 16.29 -61.77 -21.66
C ARG A 784 15.46 -62.21 -22.86
N HIS A 785 14.64 -61.33 -23.42
CA HIS A 785 13.84 -61.61 -24.61
C HIS A 785 14.70 -61.99 -25.83
N ASN A 786 15.85 -61.31 -26.02
CA ASN A 786 16.81 -61.67 -27.06
C ASN A 786 17.44 -63.06 -26.83
N MET A 787 17.64 -63.48 -25.58
CA MET A 787 18.11 -64.83 -25.25
C MET A 787 17.01 -65.87 -25.47
N ASP A 788 15.77 -65.59 -25.06
CA ASP A 788 14.65 -66.51 -25.24
C ASP A 788 14.35 -66.75 -26.73
N THR A 789 14.36 -65.67 -27.54
CA THR A 789 14.24 -65.78 -29.00
C THR A 789 15.41 -66.51 -29.64
N LEU A 790 16.63 -66.34 -29.12
CA LEU A 790 17.80 -67.10 -29.55
C LEU A 790 17.67 -68.59 -29.19
N GLU A 791 17.20 -68.92 -27.99
CA GLU A 791 16.91 -70.30 -27.56
C GLU A 791 15.81 -70.94 -28.41
N GLU A 792 14.73 -70.21 -28.71
CA GLU A 792 13.66 -70.68 -29.59
C GLU A 792 14.18 -70.94 -31.02
N LEU A 793 15.02 -70.04 -31.55
CA LEU A 793 15.66 -70.22 -32.86
C LEU A 793 16.60 -71.43 -32.85
N ILE A 794 17.40 -71.63 -31.79
CA ILE A 794 18.27 -72.80 -31.62
C ILE A 794 17.43 -74.09 -31.50
N GLY A 795 16.30 -74.04 -30.78
CA GLY A 795 15.34 -75.12 -30.63
C GLY A 795 14.73 -75.54 -31.97
N ARG A 796 14.23 -74.56 -32.75
CA ARG A 796 13.74 -74.78 -34.11
C ARG A 796 14.83 -75.32 -35.04
N LEU A 797 16.07 -74.80 -34.94
CA LEU A 797 17.22 -75.33 -35.68
C LEU A 797 17.50 -76.79 -35.31
N ARG A 798 17.41 -77.14 -34.02
CA ARG A 798 17.59 -78.52 -33.53
C ARG A 798 16.47 -79.43 -34.03
N GLU A 799 15.23 -78.97 -34.10
CA GLU A 799 14.12 -79.74 -34.70
C GLU A 799 14.29 -79.92 -36.22
N VAL A 800 14.72 -78.88 -36.94
CA VAL A 800 15.01 -78.94 -38.38
C VAL A 800 16.19 -79.89 -38.67
N VAL A 801 17.27 -79.80 -37.88
CA VAL A 801 18.41 -80.74 -37.99
C VAL A 801 17.99 -82.16 -37.58
N GLY A 802 17.20 -82.32 -36.52
CA GLY A 802 16.72 -83.61 -36.06
C GLY A 802 15.71 -84.28 -37.00
N SER A 803 14.94 -83.50 -37.77
CA SER A 803 14.07 -83.98 -38.84
C SER A 803 14.87 -84.33 -40.10
N LEU A 804 15.88 -83.53 -40.46
CA LEU A 804 16.84 -83.87 -41.53
C LEU A 804 17.57 -85.20 -41.24
N ILE A 805 18.05 -85.40 -40.00
CA ILE A 805 18.72 -86.64 -39.60
C ILE A 805 17.75 -87.84 -39.65
N ARG A 806 16.47 -87.65 -39.26
CA ARG A 806 15.42 -88.68 -39.40
C ARG A 806 15.06 -89.02 -40.85
N CYS A 807 15.19 -88.06 -41.78
CA CYS A 807 15.00 -88.32 -43.22
C CYS A 807 16.18 -89.07 -43.88
N TYR A 808 17.37 -89.06 -43.28
CA TYR A 808 18.56 -89.77 -43.78
C TYR A 808 18.81 -91.14 -43.15
N SER A 809 17.96 -91.59 -42.22
CA SER A 809 18.09 -92.85 -41.47
C SER A 809 17.10 -93.95 -41.90
N VAL A 810 16.63 -93.92 -43.15
CA VAL A 810 15.86 -95.00 -43.81
C VAL A 810 16.66 -95.62 -44.94
#